data_AF-A0A2E0HI23-F1
#
_entry.id   AF-A0A2E0HI23-F1
#
_cell.length_a   1.000
_cell.length_b   1.000
_cell.length_c   1.000
_cell.angle_alpha   90.00
_cell.angle_beta   90.00
_cell.angle_gamma   90.00
#
_symmetry.space_group_name_H-M   'P 1'
#
loop_
_entity.id
_entity.type
_entity.pdbx_description
1 polymer ?
#
loop_
_entity_poly.entity_id
_entity_poly.type
_entity_poly.pdbx_seq_one_letter_code
_entity_poly.pdbx_strand_id
1 'polypeptide(L)'
;MLVTQYNSLIKTLLTLCLLWSANLCIATQTVQLGHAIQELNLKHEHLQLFEDSEDKLGIHEIITNRSMLFTETEQDVINMGHTDSSVWVYFRVRVNAADTGLQHWIMGSSFPLLKRFDVFLVSGNRLVQQSSLGYSLPILERSLPHRFFAQPLGLEPGREYEVFINAKRAGGSVQIPLKISQPVHFIHTELVHNYVFGLFFGILLAMIAYNLFLFFSVGNRAYFYYITYIGFSFLAFQTITGFGFLLLWHNSPAVNEYITQVSACLAAVNGLLFVKHFIKTEHYSRYINPFLHAMVVVGLAIPLLRLTTDRFLSLEASAYISAISVVVPAMVFYCWIKGSRAAGFFLLAWALLIVGLVMYTLMLLGVLPTNAFTNNAMLAGSAAEMLLLSLGLADRINYERKAKYSALQEQHKAVVRLKEAEERLMHRALHSRTTGLPNRTLLRNTLDQLLLDTAQPGFSLVIINVNNFHEFNKTLGHTNGDAILYILTERLSQLAQSIDRIVPIEDTDTRPHCIASVEGVSFALLLRELDPDRIRAAVQCLLRDMEKPFEYQGLTLDVDASAGIALHPEHGASSENLLRNAHIALEASTSTNEKFAIYSHDIDPYNQRRISLLGELRNAIEKEGLQLYFQPQIALDNFQVSGAEVLIRWMHPEYGFVPPDEFIPLAERTGVIQPLTYWICRRAFDFKRSLSQQGHDLNLSINISARNLQDPQFKDQVCRIARECGVTLEKIIMELTETAVMHNADDALRVMGELSATGIRLSIDDFGTGYSSLSYLKKLPVNEIKIDRSFVTDMARNSEDQVLVHTTLTMGHNLSLDVVAEGIEDEETLLALKAMGCDLAQGYYIARPMPAAEFVTWLNRYQARQRPVSNFRESN
;
A
#
# COMPACT_ATOMS: atom_id res chain seq x y z
N MET A 1 81.84 -19.74 -32.80
CA MET A 1 82.57 -20.96 -32.39
C MET A 1 81.75 -21.91 -31.50
N LEU A 2 80.58 -21.54 -30.97
CA LEU A 2 79.71 -22.43 -30.16
C LEU A 2 78.60 -23.16 -30.95
N VAL A 3 78.35 -22.80 -32.22
CA VAL A 3 77.30 -23.42 -33.06
C VAL A 3 77.79 -24.68 -33.80
N THR A 4 79.10 -24.83 -33.97
CA THR A 4 79.70 -25.96 -34.69
C THR A 4 79.94 -27.22 -33.84
N GLN A 5 80.01 -27.09 -32.51
CA GLN A 5 80.16 -28.26 -31.61
C GLN A 5 78.84 -29.00 -31.33
N TYR A 6 77.70 -28.30 -31.34
CA TYR A 6 76.38 -28.93 -31.12
C TYR A 6 75.93 -29.81 -32.30
N ASN A 7 76.24 -29.42 -33.53
CA ASN A 7 75.88 -30.21 -34.72
C ASN A 7 76.66 -31.52 -34.85
N SER A 8 77.87 -31.60 -34.28
CA SER A 8 78.64 -32.84 -34.20
C SER A 8 78.00 -33.81 -33.21
N LEU A 9 77.62 -33.32 -32.02
CA LEU A 9 77.04 -34.15 -30.95
C LEU A 9 75.68 -34.72 -31.37
N ILE A 10 74.84 -33.91 -32.01
CA ILE A 10 73.52 -34.30 -32.54
C ILE A 10 73.67 -35.31 -33.67
N LYS A 11 74.65 -35.15 -34.58
CA LYS A 11 74.91 -36.15 -35.62
C LYS A 11 75.44 -37.46 -35.05
N THR A 12 76.32 -37.44 -34.05
CA THR A 12 76.77 -38.68 -33.38
C THR A 12 75.65 -39.37 -32.62
N LEU A 13 74.76 -38.62 -31.95
CA LEU A 13 73.57 -39.16 -31.28
C LEU A 13 72.55 -39.72 -32.28
N LEU A 14 72.35 -39.07 -33.42
CA LEU A 14 71.50 -39.58 -34.49
C LEU A 14 72.07 -40.83 -35.16
N THR A 15 73.40 -40.91 -35.36
CA THR A 15 74.03 -42.15 -35.85
C THR A 15 74.06 -43.27 -34.80
N LEU A 16 74.18 -42.97 -33.51
CA LEU A 16 74.06 -43.97 -32.43
C LEU A 16 72.61 -44.46 -32.28
N CYS A 17 71.61 -43.59 -32.46
CA CYS A 17 70.20 -43.99 -32.51
C CYS A 17 69.87 -44.80 -33.77
N LEU A 18 70.46 -44.46 -34.93
CA LEU A 18 70.28 -45.21 -36.19
C LEU A 18 71.06 -46.53 -36.22
N LEU A 19 72.12 -46.69 -35.41
CA LEU A 19 72.85 -47.94 -35.24
C LEU A 19 72.25 -48.86 -34.17
N TRP A 20 71.37 -48.35 -33.29
CA TRP A 20 70.58 -49.17 -32.37
C TRP A 20 69.30 -49.74 -33.00
N SER A 21 68.86 -49.19 -34.13
CA SER A 21 67.77 -49.73 -34.96
C SER A 21 68.24 -50.77 -35.99
N ALA A 22 69.41 -51.37 -35.80
CA ALA A 22 69.91 -52.45 -36.64
C ALA A 22 69.60 -53.82 -36.00
N ASN A 23 68.50 -54.43 -36.46
CA ASN A 23 68.25 -55.88 -36.53
C ASN A 23 68.78 -56.74 -35.35
N LEU A 24 67.94 -56.95 -34.34
CA LEU A 24 67.81 -58.28 -33.75
C LEU A 24 66.49 -58.88 -34.23
N CYS A 25 66.60 -59.88 -35.12
CA CYS A 25 65.51 -60.78 -35.45
C CYS A 25 65.23 -61.63 -34.20
N ILE A 26 64.29 -61.20 -33.36
CA ILE A 26 63.88 -61.91 -32.14
C ILE A 26 62.79 -62.88 -32.56
N ALA A 27 63.11 -64.17 -32.67
CA ALA A 27 62.12 -65.20 -32.97
C ALA A 27 60.92 -65.11 -32.00
N THR A 28 59.70 -65.03 -32.54
CA THR A 28 58.46 -65.03 -31.76
C THR A 28 58.42 -66.14 -30.71
N GLN A 29 58.18 -65.76 -29.45
CA GLN A 29 58.21 -66.69 -28.32
C GLN A 29 56.93 -67.54 -28.30
N THR A 30 57.09 -68.86 -28.16
CA THR A 30 55.97 -69.78 -27.95
C THR A 30 55.38 -69.56 -26.55
N VAL A 31 54.08 -69.27 -26.48
CA VAL A 31 53.33 -69.09 -25.24
C VAL A 31 53.30 -70.41 -24.45
N GLN A 32 53.90 -70.44 -23.27
CA GLN A 32 53.88 -71.60 -22.37
C GLN A 32 52.75 -71.44 -21.34
N LEU A 33 51.82 -72.40 -21.33
CA LEU A 33 50.72 -72.46 -20.36
C LEU A 33 50.98 -73.57 -19.32
N GLY A 34 50.65 -73.31 -18.06
CA GLY A 34 50.77 -74.29 -16.97
C GLY A 34 50.03 -73.86 -15.71
N HIS A 35 49.97 -74.75 -14.71
CA HIS A 35 49.14 -74.57 -13.51
C HIS A 35 49.33 -73.24 -12.73
N ALA A 36 50.54 -72.66 -12.74
CA ALA A 36 50.85 -71.41 -12.04
C ALA A 36 50.30 -70.14 -12.71
N ILE A 37 49.88 -70.22 -13.99
CA ILE A 37 49.40 -69.08 -14.77
C ILE A 37 47.86 -69.09 -14.73
N GLN A 38 47.26 -68.06 -14.13
CA GLN A 38 45.78 -67.94 -14.08
C GLN A 38 45.19 -67.16 -15.27
N GLU A 39 45.90 -66.13 -15.73
CA GLU A 39 45.59 -65.31 -16.90
C GLU A 39 46.90 -64.84 -17.54
N LEU A 40 46.95 -64.83 -18.87
CA LEU A 40 48.06 -64.30 -19.67
C LEU A 40 47.51 -63.31 -20.70
N ASN A 41 48.06 -62.09 -20.70
CA ASN A 41 47.84 -61.12 -21.77
C ASN A 41 48.85 -61.37 -22.89
N LEU A 42 48.39 -61.57 -24.12
CA LEU A 42 49.28 -61.66 -25.27
C LEU A 42 49.87 -60.28 -25.57
N LYS A 43 51.18 -60.23 -25.78
CA LYS A 43 51.99 -59.03 -26.00
C LYS A 43 52.61 -59.07 -27.39
N HIS A 44 53.25 -57.99 -27.82
CA HIS A 44 53.92 -57.93 -29.14
C HIS A 44 54.90 -59.09 -29.37
N GLU A 45 55.57 -59.57 -28.31
CA GLU A 45 56.55 -60.67 -28.37
C GLU A 45 55.94 -62.04 -28.72
N HIS A 46 54.63 -62.17 -28.56
CA HIS A 46 53.89 -63.41 -28.82
C HIS A 46 53.15 -63.41 -30.16
N LEU A 47 53.01 -62.26 -30.82
CA LEU A 47 52.03 -62.04 -31.89
C LEU A 47 52.70 -61.74 -33.23
N GLN A 48 52.13 -62.27 -34.31
CA GLN A 48 52.40 -61.82 -35.68
C GLN A 48 51.09 -61.42 -36.36
N LEU A 49 51.17 -60.42 -37.23
CA LEU A 49 50.02 -59.80 -37.89
C LEU A 49 50.15 -59.86 -39.41
N PHE A 50 49.00 -60.01 -40.07
CA PHE A 50 48.85 -59.89 -41.51
C PHE A 50 47.51 -59.21 -41.83
N GLU A 51 47.54 -58.14 -42.62
CA GLU A 51 46.34 -57.44 -43.07
C GLU A 51 45.93 -57.96 -44.46
N ASP A 52 44.80 -58.64 -44.55
CA ASP A 52 44.16 -59.04 -45.80
C ASP A 52 43.25 -57.90 -46.28
N SER A 53 43.79 -57.07 -47.17
CA SER A 53 43.10 -55.90 -47.71
C SER A 53 41.87 -56.23 -48.55
N GLU A 54 41.79 -57.44 -49.12
CA GLU A 54 40.71 -57.85 -50.01
C GLU A 54 39.66 -58.76 -49.33
N ASP A 55 39.95 -59.25 -48.13
CA ASP A 55 39.11 -60.17 -47.35
C ASP A 55 38.73 -61.45 -48.11
N LYS A 56 39.69 -62.05 -48.81
CA LYS A 56 39.46 -63.22 -49.68
C LYS A 56 40.17 -64.49 -49.21
N LEU A 57 41.15 -64.38 -48.32
CA LEU A 57 42.02 -65.51 -47.98
C LEU A 57 41.34 -66.45 -46.98
N GLY A 58 41.35 -67.75 -47.31
CA GLY A 58 40.85 -68.80 -46.42
C GLY A 58 41.95 -69.39 -45.52
N ILE A 59 41.57 -70.05 -44.42
CA ILE A 59 42.52 -70.64 -43.46
C ILE A 59 43.53 -71.61 -44.12
N HIS A 60 43.12 -72.37 -45.13
CA HIS A 60 44.00 -73.30 -45.84
C HIS A 60 45.13 -72.60 -46.61
N GLU A 61 44.86 -71.42 -47.18
CA GLU A 61 45.87 -70.62 -47.90
C GLU A 61 46.81 -69.92 -46.91
N ILE A 62 46.29 -69.46 -45.77
CA ILE A 62 47.06 -68.88 -44.67
C ILE A 62 48.04 -69.90 -44.07
N ILE A 63 47.60 -71.14 -43.81
CA ILE A 63 48.46 -72.21 -43.28
C ILE A 63 49.60 -72.53 -44.24
N THR A 64 49.33 -72.50 -45.55
CA THR A 64 50.30 -72.89 -46.59
C THR A 64 51.37 -71.80 -46.83
N ASN A 65 50.99 -70.53 -46.76
CA ASN A 65 51.87 -69.39 -47.08
C ASN A 65 52.39 -68.62 -45.84
N ARG A 66 52.26 -69.20 -44.64
CA ARG A 66 52.51 -68.54 -43.35
C ARG A 66 53.84 -67.79 -43.23
N SER A 67 54.93 -68.34 -43.77
CA SER A 67 56.28 -67.75 -43.62
C SER A 67 56.51 -66.51 -44.48
N MET A 68 55.63 -66.22 -45.45
CA MET A 68 55.71 -65.03 -46.31
C MET A 68 54.71 -63.94 -45.93
N LEU A 69 53.62 -64.30 -45.21
CA LEU A 69 52.49 -63.38 -44.99
C LEU A 69 52.58 -62.63 -43.66
N PHE A 70 53.07 -63.26 -42.59
CA PHE A 70 53.02 -62.67 -41.25
C PHE A 70 54.23 -61.80 -40.95
N THR A 71 53.97 -60.63 -40.37
CA THR A 71 54.97 -59.65 -39.91
C THR A 71 54.94 -59.51 -38.39
N GLU A 72 56.10 -59.27 -37.78
CA GLU A 72 56.20 -59.01 -36.33
C GLU A 72 55.66 -57.61 -36.00
N THR A 73 54.98 -57.49 -34.86
CA THR A 73 54.40 -56.23 -34.38
C THR A 73 55.27 -55.61 -33.29
N GLU A 74 55.46 -54.29 -33.32
CA GLU A 74 56.10 -53.53 -32.22
C GLU A 74 55.07 -53.06 -31.18
N GLN A 75 53.77 -53.26 -31.42
CA GLN A 75 52.69 -52.80 -30.55
C GLN A 75 52.12 -53.94 -29.71
N ASP A 76 52.02 -53.70 -28.39
CA ASP A 76 51.49 -54.65 -27.40
C ASP A 76 49.99 -54.91 -27.57
N VAL A 77 49.30 -54.05 -28.32
CA VAL A 77 47.89 -54.16 -28.63
C VAL A 77 47.67 -53.95 -30.13
N ILE A 78 46.90 -54.86 -30.74
CA ILE A 78 46.68 -54.90 -32.19
C ILE A 78 45.74 -53.77 -32.59
N ASN A 79 46.26 -52.70 -33.19
CA ASN A 79 45.44 -51.60 -33.70
C ASN A 79 45.09 -51.80 -35.18
N MET A 80 43.81 -52.02 -35.48
CA MET A 80 43.35 -52.22 -36.86
C MET A 80 43.15 -50.96 -37.70
N GLY A 81 43.48 -49.76 -37.19
CA GLY A 81 43.30 -48.53 -37.97
C GLY A 81 41.86 -48.33 -38.49
N HIS A 82 41.65 -47.51 -39.52
CA HIS A 82 40.31 -47.25 -40.11
C HIS A 82 40.05 -48.04 -41.41
N THR A 83 40.68 -49.21 -41.60
CA THR A 83 40.54 -50.02 -42.83
C THR A 83 39.36 -51.00 -42.72
N ASP A 84 38.83 -51.45 -43.86
CA ASP A 84 37.78 -52.51 -43.94
C ASP A 84 38.39 -53.91 -44.19
N SER A 85 39.70 -53.99 -44.01
CA SER A 85 40.53 -55.17 -44.21
C SER A 85 40.32 -56.17 -43.08
N SER A 86 40.46 -57.46 -43.37
CA SER A 86 40.48 -58.48 -42.32
C SER A 86 41.91 -58.63 -41.79
N VAL A 87 42.06 -58.64 -40.47
CA VAL A 87 43.36 -58.80 -39.82
C VAL A 87 43.48 -60.22 -39.31
N TRP A 88 44.52 -60.89 -39.79
CA TRP A 88 44.94 -62.20 -39.32
C TRP A 88 45.98 -62.03 -38.23
N VAL A 89 45.74 -62.69 -37.09
CA VAL A 89 46.64 -62.74 -35.94
C VAL A 89 47.13 -64.17 -35.78
N TYR A 90 48.43 -64.35 -35.61
CA TYR A 90 49.07 -65.65 -35.42
C TYR A 90 49.92 -65.67 -34.15
N PHE A 91 49.83 -66.78 -33.40
CA PHE A 91 50.75 -67.08 -32.31
C PHE A 91 50.83 -68.59 -32.05
N ARG A 92 51.87 -69.02 -31.32
CA ARG A 92 52.10 -70.43 -30.94
C ARG A 92 51.87 -70.63 -29.45
N VAL A 93 51.22 -71.74 -29.09
CA VAL A 93 50.90 -72.09 -27.70
C VAL A 93 51.26 -73.53 -27.39
N ARG A 94 51.87 -73.76 -26.23
CA ARG A 94 52.21 -75.09 -25.70
C ARG A 94 51.77 -75.20 -24.25
N VAL A 95 51.09 -76.29 -23.91
CA VAL A 95 50.73 -76.61 -22.51
C VAL A 95 51.82 -77.49 -21.93
N ASN A 96 52.28 -77.18 -20.72
CA ASN A 96 53.37 -77.90 -20.06
C ASN A 96 53.00 -79.37 -19.80
N ALA A 97 53.90 -80.31 -20.10
CA ALA A 97 53.65 -81.75 -20.03
C ALA A 97 53.47 -82.30 -18.60
N ALA A 98 53.84 -81.52 -17.57
CA ALA A 98 53.67 -81.87 -16.17
C ALA A 98 52.20 -81.75 -15.67
N ASP A 99 51.32 -81.13 -16.45
CA ASP A 99 49.88 -81.01 -16.15
C ASP A 99 49.13 -82.23 -16.71
N THR A 100 48.64 -83.13 -15.85
CA THR A 100 48.05 -84.43 -16.24
C THR A 100 46.55 -84.39 -16.53
N GLY A 101 45.92 -83.21 -16.58
CA GLY A 101 44.49 -83.03 -16.89
C GLY A 101 44.22 -82.35 -18.24
N LEU A 102 43.07 -82.65 -18.86
CA LEU A 102 42.50 -81.85 -19.95
C LEU A 102 42.22 -80.44 -19.42
N GLN A 103 43.14 -79.49 -19.65
CA GLN A 103 42.94 -78.10 -19.27
C GLN A 103 42.21 -77.36 -20.40
N HIS A 104 40.95 -77.03 -20.15
CA HIS A 104 40.21 -76.08 -20.99
C HIS A 104 40.69 -74.67 -20.67
N TRP A 105 41.33 -74.00 -21.62
CA TRP A 105 41.69 -72.58 -21.49
C TRP A 105 40.68 -71.74 -22.26
N ILE A 106 40.30 -70.58 -21.73
CA ILE A 106 39.41 -69.65 -22.41
C ILE A 106 40.26 -68.55 -23.03
N MET A 107 40.26 -68.50 -24.34
CA MET A 107 40.72 -67.34 -25.08
C MET A 107 39.58 -66.34 -25.16
N GLY A 108 39.85 -65.07 -24.86
CA GLY A 108 38.87 -64.03 -25.08
C GLY A 108 39.48 -62.70 -25.48
N SER A 109 38.64 -61.87 -26.10
CA SER A 109 38.91 -60.46 -26.31
C SER A 109 37.75 -59.63 -25.77
N SER A 110 38.04 -58.69 -24.87
CA SER A 110 37.05 -57.86 -24.16
C SER A 110 36.43 -56.74 -25.03
N PHE A 111 36.27 -56.97 -26.34
CA PHE A 111 35.70 -56.01 -27.27
C PHE A 111 34.47 -56.59 -27.97
N PRO A 112 33.24 -56.09 -27.75
CA PRO A 112 32.01 -56.75 -28.22
C PRO A 112 31.60 -56.38 -29.66
N LEU A 113 32.26 -55.40 -30.29
CA LEU A 113 31.83 -54.81 -31.57
C LEU A 113 32.62 -55.31 -32.80
N LEU A 114 33.26 -56.49 -32.77
CA LEU A 114 33.88 -57.07 -33.97
C LEU A 114 32.85 -57.80 -34.83
N LYS A 115 32.83 -57.49 -36.12
CA LYS A 115 31.92 -58.08 -37.10
C LYS A 115 32.18 -59.57 -37.27
N ARG A 116 33.45 -59.94 -37.36
CA ARG A 116 33.93 -61.33 -37.45
C ARG A 116 35.09 -61.53 -36.48
N PHE A 117 35.12 -62.67 -35.81
CA PHE A 117 36.22 -63.10 -34.95
C PHE A 117 36.27 -64.62 -35.00
N ASP A 118 36.97 -65.15 -35.99
CA ASP A 118 37.09 -66.59 -36.21
C ASP A 118 38.41 -67.07 -35.61
N VAL A 119 38.36 -68.12 -34.79
CA VAL A 119 39.51 -68.73 -34.14
C VAL A 119 39.74 -70.11 -34.75
N PHE A 120 40.95 -70.33 -35.24
CA PHE A 120 41.40 -71.58 -35.84
C PHE A 120 42.57 -72.14 -35.05
N LEU A 121 42.43 -73.38 -34.58
CA LEU A 121 43.47 -74.13 -33.88
C LEU A 121 44.05 -75.18 -34.83
N VAL A 122 45.37 -75.18 -35.03
CA VAL A 122 46.07 -76.05 -35.97
C VAL A 122 47.16 -76.82 -35.24
N SER A 123 47.32 -78.11 -35.55
CA SER A 123 48.43 -78.93 -35.05
C SER A 123 48.95 -79.81 -36.19
N GLY A 124 50.26 -79.78 -36.44
CA GLY A 124 50.89 -80.54 -37.52
C GLY A 124 50.29 -80.28 -38.91
N ASN A 125 50.03 -79.01 -39.27
CA ASN A 125 49.37 -78.58 -40.52
C ASN A 125 47.92 -79.09 -40.72
N ARG A 126 47.27 -79.65 -39.69
CA ARG A 126 45.85 -80.04 -39.72
C ARG A 126 45.03 -79.14 -38.80
N LEU A 127 43.87 -78.70 -39.29
CA LEU A 127 42.90 -77.94 -38.51
C LEU A 127 42.26 -78.86 -37.45
N VAL A 128 42.40 -78.49 -36.18
CA VAL A 128 41.91 -79.25 -35.00
C VAL A 128 40.57 -78.71 -34.52
N GLN A 129 40.43 -77.39 -34.47
CA GLN A 129 39.22 -76.72 -34.02
C GLN A 129 39.01 -75.43 -34.82
N GLN A 130 37.77 -75.18 -35.24
CA GLN A 130 37.34 -73.92 -35.84
C GLN A 130 36.16 -73.38 -35.06
N SER A 131 36.15 -72.09 -34.77
CA SER A 131 35.05 -71.44 -34.08
C SER A 131 34.85 -70.04 -34.61
N SER A 132 33.61 -69.66 -34.89
CA SER A 132 33.24 -68.34 -35.40
C SER A 132 32.46 -67.57 -34.35
N LEU A 133 32.96 -66.41 -33.92
CA LEU A 133 32.46 -65.73 -32.72
C LEU A 133 31.93 -64.31 -32.98
N GLY A 134 31.91 -63.80 -34.21
CA GLY A 134 31.51 -62.43 -34.53
C GLY A 134 30.06 -62.03 -34.18
N TYR A 135 29.77 -60.72 -34.13
CA TYR A 135 28.39 -60.25 -33.98
C TYR A 135 27.51 -60.57 -35.19
N SER A 136 28.10 -60.93 -36.34
CA SER A 136 27.37 -61.45 -37.51
C SER A 136 26.60 -62.75 -37.24
N LEU A 137 26.90 -63.44 -36.13
CA LEU A 137 26.23 -64.67 -35.70
C LEU A 137 25.37 -64.41 -34.46
N PRO A 138 24.14 -64.98 -34.38
CA PRO A 138 23.34 -65.02 -33.16
C PRO A 138 24.13 -65.58 -31.98
N ILE A 139 23.93 -65.04 -30.77
CA ILE A 139 24.75 -65.41 -29.61
C ILE A 139 24.59 -66.88 -29.21
N LEU A 140 23.42 -67.47 -29.48
CA LEU A 140 23.09 -68.87 -29.18
C LEU A 140 23.82 -69.86 -30.09
N GLU A 141 24.32 -69.40 -31.24
CA GLU A 141 25.10 -70.23 -32.18
C GLU A 141 26.59 -70.24 -31.83
N ARG A 142 27.01 -69.45 -30.84
CA ARG A 142 28.39 -69.40 -30.35
C ARG A 142 28.66 -70.57 -29.41
N SER A 143 29.88 -71.06 -29.47
CA SER A 143 30.41 -72.11 -28.57
C SER A 143 30.28 -71.75 -27.08
N LEU A 144 30.46 -70.46 -26.75
CA LEU A 144 30.25 -69.90 -25.43
C LEU A 144 29.41 -68.61 -25.57
N PRO A 145 28.12 -68.62 -25.19
CA PRO A 145 27.26 -67.44 -25.30
C PRO A 145 27.66 -66.40 -24.24
N HIS A 146 28.58 -65.52 -24.63
CA HIS A 146 29.15 -64.49 -23.76
C HIS A 146 29.08 -63.10 -24.43
N ARG A 147 29.01 -62.03 -23.61
CA ARG A 147 28.89 -60.63 -24.08
C ARG A 147 30.08 -60.17 -24.93
N PHE A 148 31.23 -60.78 -24.75
CA PHE A 148 32.45 -60.58 -25.54
C PHE A 148 32.84 -61.87 -26.26
N PHE A 149 33.81 -61.78 -27.18
CA PHE A 149 34.36 -62.96 -27.85
C PHE A 149 35.14 -63.80 -26.85
N ALA A 150 34.63 -64.98 -26.51
CA ALA A 150 35.27 -65.92 -25.61
C ALA A 150 35.12 -67.34 -26.18
N GLN A 151 36.23 -68.07 -26.27
CA GLN A 151 36.33 -69.38 -26.91
C GLN A 151 37.14 -70.33 -26.04
N PRO A 152 36.55 -71.46 -25.62
CA PRO A 152 37.32 -72.56 -25.06
C PRO A 152 38.28 -73.15 -26.11
N LEU A 153 39.56 -73.27 -25.76
CA LEU A 153 40.60 -73.91 -26.55
C LEU A 153 40.78 -75.37 -26.06
N GLY A 154 40.67 -76.33 -26.98
CA GLY A 154 40.95 -77.75 -26.71
C GLY A 154 42.45 -78.07 -26.82
N LEU A 155 43.24 -77.71 -25.79
CA LEU A 155 44.69 -77.95 -25.77
C LEU A 155 45.04 -79.21 -24.98
N GLU A 156 45.80 -80.12 -25.58
CA GLU A 156 46.34 -81.31 -24.90
C GLU A 156 47.73 -81.03 -24.29
N PRO A 157 48.03 -81.55 -23.08
CA PRO A 157 49.35 -81.40 -22.45
C PRO A 157 50.50 -81.90 -23.32
N GLY A 158 51.60 -81.14 -23.38
CA GLY A 158 52.83 -81.51 -24.09
C GLY A 158 52.79 -81.35 -25.61
N ARG A 159 51.63 -81.01 -26.22
CA ARG A 159 51.51 -80.68 -27.65
C ARG A 159 51.61 -79.18 -27.89
N GLU A 160 52.21 -78.82 -29.02
CA GLU A 160 52.25 -77.45 -29.53
C GLU A 160 51.13 -77.23 -30.55
N TYR A 161 50.45 -76.11 -30.41
CA TYR A 161 49.36 -75.69 -31.27
C TYR A 161 49.67 -74.31 -31.86
N GLU A 162 49.25 -74.15 -33.12
CA GLU A 162 49.27 -72.88 -33.84
C GLU A 162 47.86 -72.30 -33.81
N VAL A 163 47.73 -71.05 -33.37
CA VAL A 163 46.44 -70.36 -33.29
C VAL A 163 46.43 -69.23 -34.31
N PHE A 164 45.41 -69.25 -35.18
CA PHE A 164 45.12 -68.18 -36.12
C PHE A 164 43.79 -67.54 -35.76
N ILE A 165 43.74 -66.21 -35.79
CA ILE A 165 42.51 -65.43 -35.55
C ILE A 165 42.27 -64.58 -36.76
N ASN A 166 41.11 -64.73 -37.40
CA ASN A 166 40.63 -63.79 -38.43
C ASN A 166 39.64 -62.84 -37.78
N ALA A 167 40.05 -61.59 -37.60
CA ALA A 167 39.21 -60.56 -37.04
C ALA A 167 38.85 -59.53 -38.12
N LYS A 168 37.55 -59.25 -38.25
CA LYS A 168 37.03 -58.18 -39.12
C LYS A 168 36.18 -57.24 -38.29
N ARG A 169 36.39 -55.93 -38.46
CA ARG A 169 35.65 -54.89 -37.76
C ARG A 169 34.46 -54.38 -38.58
N ALA A 170 33.54 -53.69 -37.92
CA ALA A 170 32.67 -52.70 -38.56
C ALA A 170 33.01 -51.28 -38.07
N GLY A 171 33.89 -50.60 -38.82
CA GLY A 171 34.13 -49.15 -38.79
C GLY A 171 34.83 -48.54 -37.56
N GLY A 172 35.99 -47.90 -37.76
CA GLY A 172 36.80 -47.15 -36.76
C GLY A 172 38.18 -47.78 -36.49
N SER A 173 39.04 -47.16 -35.67
CA SER A 173 40.25 -47.78 -35.04
C SER A 173 39.93 -48.58 -33.78
N VAL A 174 40.31 -49.85 -33.74
CA VAL A 174 40.05 -50.78 -32.62
C VAL A 174 41.31 -51.51 -32.26
N GLN A 175 41.48 -51.63 -30.96
CA GLN A 175 42.50 -52.44 -30.34
C GLN A 175 41.90 -53.78 -29.91
N ILE A 176 42.50 -54.89 -30.33
CA ILE A 176 42.12 -56.24 -29.86
C ILE A 176 43.10 -56.69 -28.78
N PRO A 177 42.77 -56.53 -27.49
CA PRO A 177 43.50 -57.22 -26.43
C PRO A 177 43.13 -58.70 -26.49
N LEU A 178 44.13 -59.57 -26.56
CA LEU A 178 43.94 -61.02 -26.52
C LEU A 178 44.40 -61.55 -25.17
N LYS A 179 43.52 -62.29 -24.51
CA LYS A 179 43.77 -62.91 -23.21
C LYS A 179 43.52 -64.40 -23.26
N ILE A 180 44.35 -65.16 -22.57
CA ILE A 180 44.15 -66.59 -22.34
C ILE A 180 44.08 -66.79 -20.83
N SER A 181 42.98 -67.35 -20.33
CA SER A 181 42.72 -67.49 -18.90
C SER A 181 42.15 -68.86 -18.56
N GLN A 182 42.35 -69.28 -17.31
CA GLN A 182 41.69 -70.46 -16.77
C GLN A 182 40.18 -70.18 -16.56
N PRO A 183 39.29 -71.17 -16.75
CA PRO A 183 37.84 -70.96 -16.68
C PRO A 183 37.36 -70.35 -15.35
N VAL A 184 37.95 -70.77 -14.22
CA VAL A 184 37.60 -70.24 -12.89
C VAL A 184 37.97 -68.76 -12.76
N HIS A 185 39.17 -68.39 -13.23
CA HIS A 185 39.62 -67.00 -13.20
C HIS A 185 38.78 -66.12 -14.14
N PHE A 186 38.47 -66.62 -15.35
CA PHE A 186 37.57 -65.97 -16.29
C PHE A 186 36.21 -65.63 -15.67
N ILE A 187 35.55 -66.62 -15.04
CA ILE A 187 34.24 -66.43 -14.40
C ILE A 187 34.34 -65.40 -13.26
N HIS A 188 35.36 -65.49 -12.42
CA HIS A 188 35.54 -64.54 -11.30
C HIS A 188 35.73 -63.11 -11.79
N THR A 189 36.58 -62.90 -12.79
CA THR A 189 36.81 -61.59 -13.40
C THR A 189 35.53 -61.03 -14.04
N GLU A 190 34.74 -61.86 -14.72
CA GLU A 190 33.46 -61.45 -15.30
C GLU A 190 32.41 -61.11 -14.23
N LEU A 191 32.33 -61.88 -13.13
CA LEU A 191 31.44 -61.56 -12.00
C LEU A 191 31.72 -60.17 -11.44
N VAL A 192 33.00 -59.82 -11.21
CA VAL A 192 33.39 -58.49 -10.70
C VAL A 192 32.97 -57.40 -11.69
N HIS A 193 33.21 -57.57 -12.99
CA HIS A 193 32.77 -56.59 -13.98
C HIS A 193 31.24 -56.47 -14.01
N ASN A 194 30.50 -57.58 -13.95
CA ASN A 194 29.04 -57.57 -13.93
C ASN A 194 28.46 -56.79 -12.75
N TYR A 195 29.09 -56.86 -11.57
CA TYR A 195 28.69 -56.01 -10.43
C TYR A 195 28.89 -54.52 -10.70
N VAL A 196 30.01 -54.12 -11.32
CA VAL A 196 30.27 -52.71 -11.67
C VAL A 196 29.26 -52.20 -12.69
N PHE A 197 28.99 -52.97 -13.74
CA PHE A 197 27.99 -52.60 -14.74
C PHE A 197 26.57 -52.60 -14.16
N GLY A 198 26.24 -53.58 -13.31
CA GLY A 198 24.95 -53.65 -12.62
C GLY A 198 24.71 -52.42 -11.74
N LEU A 199 25.74 -51.98 -11.00
CA LEU A 199 25.70 -50.74 -10.22
C LEU A 199 25.48 -49.51 -11.13
N PHE A 200 26.24 -49.40 -12.21
CA PHE A 200 26.12 -48.29 -13.16
C PHE A 200 24.72 -48.22 -13.78
N PHE A 201 24.23 -49.32 -14.37
CA PHE A 201 22.90 -49.36 -14.97
C PHE A 201 21.78 -49.18 -13.93
N GLY A 202 21.97 -49.67 -12.71
CA GLY A 202 21.07 -49.44 -11.59
C GLY A 202 20.96 -47.96 -11.22
N ILE A 203 22.08 -47.24 -11.17
CA ILE A 203 22.10 -45.77 -10.99
C ILE A 203 21.34 -45.10 -12.12
N LEU A 204 21.59 -45.45 -13.38
CA LEU A 204 20.89 -44.86 -14.54
C LEU A 204 19.38 -45.05 -14.47
N LEU A 205 18.90 -46.27 -14.17
CA LEU A 205 17.48 -46.57 -14.02
C LEU A 205 16.86 -45.80 -12.86
N ALA A 206 17.54 -45.73 -11.72
CA ALA A 206 17.09 -44.94 -10.57
C ALA A 206 16.99 -43.44 -10.93
N MET A 207 17.97 -42.91 -11.69
CA MET A 207 17.95 -41.53 -12.18
C MET A 207 16.82 -41.28 -13.16
N ILE A 208 16.54 -42.20 -14.08
CA ILE A 208 15.39 -42.12 -14.99
C ILE A 208 14.08 -42.06 -14.17
N ALA A 209 13.89 -42.99 -13.22
CA ALA A 209 12.68 -43.05 -12.40
C ALA A 209 12.49 -41.79 -11.54
N TYR A 210 13.54 -41.33 -10.88
CA TYR A 210 13.54 -40.11 -10.07
C TYR A 210 13.19 -38.86 -10.90
N ASN A 211 13.84 -38.69 -12.06
CA ASN A 211 13.58 -37.55 -12.92
C ASN A 211 12.20 -37.64 -13.61
N LEU A 212 11.68 -38.84 -13.86
CA LEU A 212 10.33 -39.04 -14.36
C LEU A 212 9.27 -38.60 -13.34
N PHE A 213 9.46 -38.94 -12.07
CA PHE A 213 8.61 -38.45 -10.99
C PHE A 213 8.64 -36.90 -10.93
N LEU A 214 9.83 -36.30 -11.00
CA LEU A 214 9.95 -34.84 -11.04
C LEU A 214 9.34 -34.22 -12.29
N PHE A 215 9.43 -34.86 -13.45
CA PHE A 215 8.80 -34.41 -14.68
C PHE A 215 7.28 -34.31 -14.51
N PHE A 216 6.62 -35.35 -13.98
CA PHE A 216 5.18 -35.33 -13.75
C PHE A 216 4.76 -34.36 -12.64
N SER A 217 5.61 -34.17 -11.62
CA SER A 217 5.34 -33.22 -10.53
C SER A 217 5.49 -31.75 -10.95
N VAL A 218 6.44 -31.44 -11.83
CA VAL A 218 6.87 -30.06 -12.12
C VAL A 218 6.43 -29.59 -13.51
N GLY A 219 6.27 -30.50 -14.49
CA GLY A 219 5.88 -30.18 -15.86
C GLY A 219 6.95 -29.43 -16.68
N ASN A 220 8.22 -29.42 -16.24
CA ASN A 220 9.30 -28.73 -16.95
C ASN A 220 9.93 -29.62 -18.05
N ARG A 221 9.97 -29.11 -19.28
CA ARG A 221 10.52 -29.79 -20.47
C ARG A 221 11.99 -30.20 -20.33
N ALA A 222 12.77 -29.53 -19.49
CA ALA A 222 14.17 -29.90 -19.25
C ALA A 222 14.29 -31.33 -18.70
N TYR A 223 13.38 -31.79 -17.84
CA TYR A 223 13.38 -33.17 -17.35
C TYR A 223 13.10 -34.17 -18.46
N PHE A 224 12.16 -33.86 -19.37
CA PHE A 224 11.85 -34.75 -20.49
C PHE A 224 13.11 -35.00 -21.33
N TYR A 225 13.79 -33.93 -21.76
CA TYR A 225 15.03 -34.05 -22.53
C TYR A 225 16.17 -34.70 -21.75
N TYR A 226 16.18 -34.54 -20.43
CA TYR A 226 17.16 -35.19 -19.57
C TYR A 226 16.93 -36.71 -19.45
N ILE A 227 15.68 -37.11 -19.24
CA ILE A 227 15.28 -38.52 -19.16
C ILE A 227 15.56 -39.22 -20.49
N THR A 228 15.20 -38.59 -21.62
CA THR A 228 15.49 -39.15 -22.95
C THR A 228 16.99 -39.17 -23.23
N TYR A 229 17.76 -38.17 -22.79
CA TYR A 229 19.22 -38.20 -22.84
C TYR A 229 19.81 -39.39 -22.08
N ILE A 230 19.41 -39.62 -20.82
CA ILE A 230 19.86 -40.76 -20.04
C ILE A 230 19.39 -42.07 -20.69
N GLY A 231 18.16 -42.14 -21.18
CA GLY A 231 17.60 -43.33 -21.83
C GLY A 231 18.33 -43.73 -23.11
N PHE A 232 18.63 -42.78 -23.98
CA PHE A 232 19.43 -43.05 -25.18
C PHE A 232 20.89 -43.33 -24.85
N SER A 233 21.47 -42.69 -23.83
CA SER A 233 22.81 -43.03 -23.33
C SER A 233 22.85 -44.45 -22.77
N PHE A 234 21.83 -44.86 -22.01
CA PHE A 234 21.67 -46.23 -21.51
C PHE A 234 21.68 -47.23 -22.66
N LEU A 235 20.89 -46.99 -23.71
CA LEU A 235 20.87 -47.83 -24.91
C LEU A 235 22.24 -47.90 -25.61
N ALA A 236 22.96 -46.78 -25.72
CA ALA A 236 24.31 -46.75 -26.28
C ALA A 236 25.31 -47.55 -25.42
N PHE A 237 25.24 -47.43 -24.09
CA PHE A 237 26.10 -48.22 -23.19
C PHE A 237 25.77 -49.71 -23.26
N GLN A 238 24.50 -50.11 -23.45
CA GLN A 238 24.11 -51.51 -23.63
C GLN A 238 24.79 -52.14 -24.86
N THR A 239 24.96 -51.39 -25.95
CA THR A 239 25.64 -51.91 -27.14
C THR A 239 27.17 -51.92 -26.99
N ILE A 240 27.76 -50.85 -26.44
CA ILE A 240 29.22 -50.73 -26.23
C ILE A 240 29.74 -51.79 -25.27
N THR A 241 28.94 -52.18 -24.28
CA THR A 241 29.31 -53.19 -23.27
C THR A 241 28.92 -54.62 -23.66
N GLY A 242 28.20 -54.80 -24.77
CA GLY A 242 27.74 -56.10 -25.25
C GLY A 242 26.51 -56.69 -24.52
N PHE A 243 26.04 -56.07 -23.43
CA PHE A 243 24.88 -56.56 -22.68
C PHE A 243 23.58 -56.52 -23.45
N GLY A 244 23.37 -55.50 -24.29
CA GLY A 244 22.15 -55.41 -25.09
C GLY A 244 22.04 -56.56 -26.09
N PHE A 245 23.17 -56.94 -26.69
CA PHE A 245 23.25 -58.11 -27.56
C PHE A 245 23.03 -59.42 -26.79
N LEU A 246 23.55 -59.53 -25.56
CA LEU A 246 23.35 -60.71 -24.71
C LEU A 246 21.90 -60.85 -24.18
N LEU A 247 21.26 -59.74 -23.80
CA LEU A 247 20.01 -59.75 -23.02
C LEU A 247 18.75 -59.39 -23.82
N LEU A 248 18.85 -58.51 -24.83
CA LEU A 248 17.69 -57.87 -25.44
C LEU A 248 17.46 -58.25 -26.91
N TRP A 249 18.51 -58.31 -27.73
CA TRP A 249 18.42 -58.58 -29.19
C TRP A 249 19.36 -59.70 -29.65
N HIS A 250 19.44 -60.77 -28.87
CA HIS A 250 20.36 -61.91 -29.04
C HIS A 250 20.24 -62.66 -30.38
N ASN A 251 19.09 -62.56 -31.07
CA ASN A 251 18.84 -63.21 -32.36
C ASN A 251 18.99 -62.27 -33.56
N SER A 252 19.32 -60.99 -33.36
CA SER A 252 19.33 -59.99 -34.44
C SER A 252 20.62 -59.17 -34.46
N PRO A 253 21.72 -59.75 -34.98
CA PRO A 253 22.99 -59.08 -35.27
C PRO A 253 22.90 -57.66 -35.80
N ALA A 254 22.06 -57.45 -36.82
CA ALA A 254 21.91 -56.16 -37.49
C ALA A 254 21.41 -55.07 -36.55
N VAL A 255 20.52 -55.41 -35.60
CA VAL A 255 19.90 -54.46 -34.66
C VAL A 255 20.95 -53.81 -33.75
N ASN A 256 21.99 -54.55 -33.35
CA ASN A 256 23.04 -54.02 -32.48
C ASN A 256 23.80 -52.85 -33.13
N GLU A 257 24.08 -52.95 -34.43
CA GLU A 257 24.79 -51.93 -35.19
C GLU A 257 23.93 -50.66 -35.36
N TYR A 258 22.66 -50.82 -35.71
CA TYR A 258 21.70 -49.71 -35.82
C TYR A 258 21.49 -49.00 -34.48
N ILE A 259 21.22 -49.74 -33.40
CA ILE A 259 20.96 -49.16 -32.08
C ILE A 259 22.17 -48.36 -31.61
N THR A 260 23.40 -48.85 -31.79
CA THR A 260 24.61 -48.15 -31.31
C THR A 260 24.71 -46.74 -31.89
N GLN A 261 24.52 -46.61 -33.21
CA GLN A 261 24.70 -45.33 -33.90
C GLN A 261 23.52 -44.38 -33.67
N VAL A 262 22.29 -44.91 -33.73
CA VAL A 262 21.07 -44.13 -33.55
C VAL A 262 20.96 -43.62 -32.11
N SER A 263 21.21 -44.48 -31.11
CA SER A 263 21.11 -44.10 -29.71
C SER A 263 22.15 -43.04 -29.31
N ALA A 264 23.40 -43.14 -29.79
CA ALA A 264 24.42 -42.13 -29.51
C ALA A 264 24.05 -40.74 -30.10
N CYS A 265 23.55 -40.70 -31.34
CA CYS A 265 23.11 -39.44 -31.96
C CYS A 265 21.88 -38.86 -31.26
N LEU A 266 20.89 -39.69 -30.93
CA LEU A 266 19.70 -39.25 -30.20
C LEU A 266 20.02 -38.81 -28.78
N ALA A 267 20.99 -39.43 -28.10
CA ALA A 267 21.49 -38.95 -26.82
C ALA A 267 22.08 -37.54 -27.00
N ALA A 268 22.97 -37.32 -27.98
CA ALA A 268 23.55 -36.00 -28.25
C ALA A 268 22.48 -34.93 -28.55
N VAL A 269 21.48 -35.25 -29.37
CA VAL A 269 20.35 -34.34 -29.67
C VAL A 269 19.57 -33.98 -28.42
N ASN A 270 19.23 -34.97 -27.58
CA ASN A 270 18.51 -34.73 -26.34
C ASN A 270 19.38 -33.96 -25.33
N GLY A 271 20.69 -34.18 -25.30
CA GLY A 271 21.65 -33.38 -24.53
C GLY A 271 21.68 -31.90 -24.95
N LEU A 272 21.65 -31.61 -26.26
CA LEU A 272 21.56 -30.22 -26.76
C LEU A 272 20.23 -29.55 -26.36
N LEU A 273 19.12 -30.26 -26.51
CA LEU A 273 17.79 -29.78 -26.12
C LEU A 273 17.69 -29.62 -24.60
N PHE A 274 18.33 -30.50 -23.84
CA PHE A 274 18.49 -30.39 -22.41
C PHE A 274 19.24 -29.11 -22.05
N VAL A 275 20.43 -28.86 -22.61
CA VAL A 275 21.22 -27.63 -22.37
C VAL A 275 20.39 -26.38 -22.65
N LYS A 276 19.69 -26.34 -23.79
CA LYS A 276 18.80 -25.22 -24.16
C LYS A 276 17.79 -24.91 -23.06
N HIS A 277 17.05 -25.92 -22.58
CA HIS A 277 15.96 -25.73 -21.61
C HIS A 277 16.44 -25.65 -20.17
N PHE A 278 17.54 -26.31 -19.83
CA PHE A 278 18.16 -26.32 -18.50
C PHE A 278 18.82 -24.97 -18.19
N ILE A 279 19.52 -24.38 -19.16
CA ILE A 279 20.22 -23.10 -19.00
C ILE A 279 19.34 -21.91 -19.40
N LYS A 280 18.26 -22.13 -20.18
CA LYS A 280 17.45 -21.06 -20.81
C LYS A 280 18.33 -20.14 -21.65
N THR A 281 19.05 -20.73 -22.59
CA THR A 281 20.12 -20.07 -23.34
C THR A 281 19.67 -18.82 -24.13
N GLU A 282 18.38 -18.72 -24.45
CA GLU A 282 17.75 -17.57 -25.10
C GLU A 282 17.86 -16.26 -24.31
N HIS A 283 18.03 -16.30 -22.98
CA HIS A 283 18.16 -15.11 -22.14
C HIS A 283 19.56 -14.47 -22.22
N TYR A 284 20.58 -15.21 -22.69
CA TYR A 284 21.97 -14.79 -22.60
C TYR A 284 22.58 -14.38 -23.96
N SER A 285 22.12 -14.97 -25.05
CA SER A 285 22.55 -14.60 -26.40
C SER A 285 21.50 -14.96 -27.45
N ARG A 286 21.28 -14.04 -28.39
CA ARG A 286 20.38 -14.23 -29.53
C ARG A 286 20.91 -15.27 -30.54
N TYR A 287 22.23 -15.51 -30.57
CA TYR A 287 22.89 -16.39 -31.56
C TYR A 287 23.00 -17.84 -31.09
N ILE A 288 23.00 -18.07 -29.78
CA ILE A 288 23.18 -19.39 -29.19
C ILE A 288 22.03 -20.33 -29.53
N ASN A 289 20.79 -19.85 -29.38
CA ASN A 289 19.61 -20.67 -29.58
C ASN A 289 19.47 -21.18 -31.03
N PRO A 290 19.59 -20.35 -32.08
CA PRO A 290 19.55 -20.84 -33.46
C PRO A 290 20.71 -21.80 -33.78
N PHE A 291 21.90 -21.59 -33.20
CA PHE A 291 23.02 -22.51 -33.34
C PHE A 291 22.71 -23.90 -32.75
N LEU A 292 22.15 -23.97 -31.53
CA LEU A 292 21.73 -25.24 -30.93
C LEU A 292 20.67 -25.95 -31.78
N HIS A 293 19.71 -25.23 -32.36
CA HIS A 293 18.72 -25.83 -33.25
C HIS A 293 19.35 -26.37 -34.54
N ALA A 294 20.29 -25.64 -35.14
CA ALA A 294 21.01 -26.13 -36.31
C ALA A 294 21.76 -27.44 -36.00
N MET A 295 22.43 -27.52 -34.84
CA MET A 295 23.08 -28.77 -34.41
C MET A 295 22.06 -29.89 -34.17
N VAL A 296 20.91 -29.61 -33.55
CA VAL A 296 19.83 -30.60 -33.37
C VAL A 296 19.32 -31.14 -34.71
N VAL A 297 19.12 -30.28 -35.71
CA VAL A 297 18.69 -30.69 -37.06
C VAL A 297 19.73 -31.59 -37.71
N VAL A 298 21.01 -31.22 -37.62
CA VAL A 298 22.13 -32.06 -38.12
C VAL A 298 22.15 -33.42 -37.40
N GLY A 299 22.02 -33.43 -36.07
CA GLY A 299 22.02 -34.66 -35.28
C GLY A 299 20.84 -35.59 -35.55
N LEU A 300 19.68 -35.06 -35.96
CA LEU A 300 18.52 -35.85 -36.40
C LEU A 300 18.68 -36.36 -37.84
N ALA A 301 19.37 -35.61 -38.70
CA ALA A 301 19.62 -36.01 -40.09
C ALA A 301 20.58 -37.22 -40.19
N ILE A 302 21.55 -37.35 -39.28
CA ILE A 302 22.53 -38.46 -39.30
C ILE A 302 21.84 -39.83 -39.16
N PRO A 303 21.01 -40.12 -38.14
CA PRO A 303 20.24 -41.37 -38.08
C PRO A 303 19.34 -41.64 -39.29
N LEU A 304 18.77 -40.59 -39.90
CA LEU A 304 17.92 -40.73 -41.09
C LEU A 304 18.74 -41.11 -42.32
N LEU A 305 19.94 -40.56 -42.48
CA LEU A 305 20.86 -40.90 -43.55
C LEU A 305 21.26 -42.38 -43.51
N ARG A 306 21.36 -42.95 -42.29
CA ARG A 306 21.62 -44.39 -42.09
C ARG A 306 20.55 -45.29 -42.70
N LEU A 307 19.30 -44.85 -42.78
CA LEU A 307 18.22 -45.63 -43.41
C LEU A 307 18.40 -45.76 -44.93
N THR A 308 19.22 -44.90 -45.53
CA THR A 308 19.39 -44.79 -46.99
C THR A 308 20.77 -45.23 -47.48
N THR A 309 21.77 -45.32 -46.60
CA THR A 309 23.16 -45.60 -46.95
C THR A 309 23.82 -46.58 -45.99
N ASP A 310 24.61 -47.52 -46.55
CA ASP A 310 25.41 -48.49 -45.79
C ASP A 310 26.86 -48.05 -45.52
N ARG A 311 27.29 -46.91 -46.07
CA ARG A 311 28.67 -46.42 -45.98
C ARG A 311 28.87 -45.42 -44.83
N PHE A 312 29.94 -45.62 -44.05
CA PHE A 312 30.67 -44.62 -43.24
C PHE A 312 29.89 -43.73 -42.22
N LEU A 313 28.67 -44.09 -41.81
CA LEU A 313 27.90 -43.33 -40.80
C LEU A 313 28.62 -43.12 -39.46
N SER A 314 29.45 -44.08 -39.04
CA SER A 314 30.16 -44.00 -37.76
C SER A 314 31.15 -42.83 -37.71
N LEU A 315 31.75 -42.45 -38.85
CA LEU A 315 32.66 -41.31 -38.93
C LEU A 315 31.91 -39.99 -38.76
N GLU A 316 30.78 -39.83 -39.45
CA GLU A 316 29.92 -38.64 -39.38
C GLU A 316 29.34 -38.46 -37.96
N ALA A 317 28.83 -39.54 -37.36
CA ALA A 317 28.33 -39.53 -35.99
C ALA A 317 29.43 -39.17 -34.98
N SER A 318 30.64 -39.73 -35.14
CA SER A 318 31.79 -39.43 -34.27
C SER A 318 32.28 -37.99 -34.43
N ALA A 319 32.31 -37.47 -35.66
CA ALA A 319 32.67 -36.07 -35.93
C ALA A 319 31.64 -35.10 -35.31
N TYR A 320 30.35 -35.42 -35.44
CA TYR A 320 29.27 -34.64 -34.84
C TYR A 320 29.37 -34.61 -33.31
N ILE A 321 29.52 -35.78 -32.66
CA ILE A 321 29.69 -35.86 -31.20
C ILE A 321 30.94 -35.10 -30.74
N SER A 322 32.06 -35.23 -31.45
CA SER A 322 33.31 -34.53 -31.12
C SER A 322 33.16 -33.01 -31.23
N ALA A 323 32.46 -32.51 -32.25
CA ALA A 323 32.18 -31.09 -32.41
C ALA A 323 31.34 -30.54 -31.25
N ILE A 324 30.29 -31.26 -30.84
CA ILE A 324 29.43 -30.90 -29.70
C ILE A 324 30.23 -30.83 -28.40
N SER A 325 31.07 -31.84 -28.14
CA SER A 325 31.87 -31.95 -26.92
C SER A 325 32.83 -30.78 -26.70
N VAL A 326 33.18 -30.04 -27.76
CA VAL A 326 34.03 -28.84 -27.69
C VAL A 326 33.19 -27.56 -27.70
N VAL A 327 32.23 -27.44 -28.60
CA VAL A 327 31.49 -26.19 -28.83
C VAL A 327 30.48 -25.92 -27.71
N VAL A 328 29.78 -26.94 -27.21
CA VAL A 328 28.75 -26.75 -26.17
C VAL A 328 29.36 -26.26 -24.86
N PRO A 329 30.44 -26.85 -24.31
CA PRO A 329 31.04 -26.33 -23.08
C PRO A 329 31.53 -24.88 -23.22
N ALA A 330 32.13 -24.51 -24.35
CA ALA A 330 32.53 -23.12 -24.59
C ALA A 330 31.34 -22.14 -24.57
N MET A 331 30.22 -22.56 -25.17
CA MET A 331 28.98 -21.80 -25.17
C MET A 331 28.35 -21.70 -23.78
N VAL A 332 28.35 -22.80 -23.02
CA VAL A 332 27.84 -22.84 -21.65
C VAL A 332 28.73 -22.01 -20.71
N PHE A 333 30.04 -22.02 -20.93
CA PHE A 333 31.00 -21.18 -20.23
C PHE A 333 30.70 -19.69 -20.42
N TYR A 334 30.36 -19.27 -21.64
CA TYR A 334 29.87 -17.91 -21.89
C TYR A 334 28.59 -17.59 -21.08
N CYS A 335 27.62 -18.52 -21.02
CA CYS A 335 26.41 -18.35 -20.20
C CYS A 335 26.72 -18.28 -18.69
N TRP A 336 27.73 -19.03 -18.22
CA TRP A 336 28.17 -19.00 -16.83
C TRP A 336 28.78 -17.64 -16.45
N ILE A 337 29.65 -17.09 -17.29
CA ILE A 337 30.21 -15.73 -17.11
C ILE A 337 29.12 -14.66 -17.07
N LYS A 338 28.03 -14.85 -17.83
CA LYS A 338 26.86 -13.95 -17.81
C LYS A 338 25.93 -14.15 -16.60
N GLY A 339 26.31 -14.98 -15.63
CA GLY A 339 25.61 -15.13 -14.36
C GLY A 339 24.66 -16.33 -14.26
N SER A 340 24.66 -17.25 -15.24
CA SER A 340 23.82 -18.46 -15.16
C SER A 340 24.35 -19.45 -14.13
N ARG A 341 23.63 -19.63 -13.02
CA ARG A 341 24.00 -20.61 -11.98
C ARG A 341 23.93 -22.06 -12.49
N ALA A 342 22.91 -22.37 -13.29
CA ALA A 342 22.72 -23.69 -13.91
C ALA A 342 23.88 -24.07 -14.84
N ALA A 343 24.49 -23.09 -15.52
CA ALA A 343 25.66 -23.32 -16.36
C ALA A 343 26.87 -23.83 -15.57
N GLY A 344 27.05 -23.40 -14.31
CA GLY A 344 28.13 -23.87 -13.44
C GLY A 344 28.01 -25.36 -13.12
N PHE A 345 26.80 -25.83 -12.78
CA PHE A 345 26.53 -27.26 -12.57
C PHE A 345 26.81 -28.08 -13.84
N PHE A 346 26.39 -27.57 -15.01
CA PHE A 346 26.67 -28.23 -16.27
C PHE A 346 28.17 -28.35 -16.55
N LEU A 347 28.94 -27.27 -16.40
CA LEU A 347 30.38 -27.28 -16.66
C LEU A 347 31.11 -28.25 -15.73
N LEU A 348 30.73 -28.31 -14.46
CA LEU A 348 31.31 -29.25 -13.50
C LEU A 348 30.99 -30.70 -13.89
N ALA A 349 29.73 -30.99 -14.18
CA ALA A 349 29.28 -32.30 -14.61
C ALA A 349 29.99 -32.75 -15.90
N TRP A 350 30.08 -31.85 -16.87
CA TRP A 350 30.74 -32.09 -18.16
C TRP A 350 32.26 -32.25 -18.02
N ALA A 351 32.90 -31.53 -17.09
CA ALA A 351 34.31 -31.70 -16.80
C ALA A 351 34.60 -33.11 -16.24
N LEU A 352 33.77 -33.64 -15.34
CA LEU A 352 33.91 -35.01 -14.84
C LEU A 352 33.72 -36.06 -15.93
N LEU A 353 32.77 -35.83 -16.84
CA LEU A 353 32.58 -36.68 -18.03
C LEU A 353 33.82 -36.68 -18.92
N ILE A 354 34.36 -35.50 -19.24
CA ILE A 354 35.56 -35.36 -20.07
C ILE A 354 36.76 -36.04 -19.41
N VAL A 355 36.97 -35.86 -18.10
CA VAL A 355 38.06 -36.52 -17.38
C VAL A 355 37.94 -38.04 -17.49
N GLY A 356 36.73 -38.60 -17.26
CA GLY A 356 36.48 -40.02 -17.42
C GLY A 356 36.74 -40.54 -18.84
N LEU A 357 36.29 -39.79 -19.85
CA LEU A 357 36.49 -40.12 -21.26
C LEU A 357 37.97 -40.07 -21.66
N VAL A 358 38.68 -39.00 -21.30
CA VAL A 358 40.11 -38.82 -21.60
C VAL A 358 40.93 -39.91 -20.92
N MET A 359 40.65 -40.22 -19.65
CA MET A 359 41.33 -41.32 -18.95
C MET A 359 41.12 -42.67 -19.64
N TYR A 360 39.89 -42.95 -20.06
CA TYR A 360 39.57 -44.18 -20.80
C TYR A 360 40.26 -44.22 -22.17
N THR A 361 40.29 -43.10 -22.89
CA THR A 361 41.00 -42.99 -24.18
C THR A 361 42.51 -43.15 -24.01
N LEU A 362 43.13 -42.55 -22.99
CA LEU A 362 44.56 -42.70 -22.72
C LEU A 362 44.94 -44.13 -22.31
N MET A 363 44.05 -44.83 -21.59
CA MET A 363 44.20 -46.26 -21.34
C MET A 363 44.13 -47.06 -22.65
N LEU A 364 43.14 -46.78 -23.51
CA LEU A 364 43.04 -47.40 -24.82
C LEU A 364 44.25 -47.10 -25.71
N LEU A 365 44.90 -45.94 -25.59
CA LEU A 365 46.12 -45.65 -26.35
C LEU A 365 47.38 -46.29 -25.76
N GLY A 366 47.27 -47.06 -24.67
CA GLY A 366 48.39 -47.69 -23.97
C GLY A 366 49.26 -46.72 -23.17
N VAL A 367 48.83 -45.45 -23.03
CA VAL A 367 49.56 -44.42 -22.26
C VAL A 367 49.36 -44.61 -20.76
N LEU A 368 48.16 -45.02 -20.35
CA LEU A 368 47.83 -45.32 -18.95
C LEU A 368 47.76 -46.85 -18.71
N PRO A 369 48.14 -47.33 -17.52
CA PRO A 369 48.06 -48.74 -17.18
C PRO A 369 46.61 -49.21 -17.12
N THR A 370 46.38 -50.47 -17.49
CA THR A 370 45.08 -51.14 -17.36
C THR A 370 44.87 -51.57 -15.91
N ASN A 371 43.95 -50.91 -15.21
CA ASN A 371 43.53 -51.26 -13.86
C ASN A 371 42.03 -51.01 -13.68
N ALA A 372 41.48 -51.41 -12.53
CA ALA A 372 40.04 -51.27 -12.26
C ALA A 372 39.54 -49.81 -12.32
N PHE A 373 40.40 -48.82 -12.08
CA PHE A 373 40.04 -47.40 -12.11
C PHE A 373 40.02 -46.86 -13.54
N THR A 374 41.09 -47.08 -14.32
CA THR A 374 41.20 -46.61 -15.71
C THR A 374 40.21 -47.32 -16.62
N ASN A 375 39.95 -48.61 -16.40
CA ASN A 375 38.99 -49.40 -17.19
C ASN A 375 37.53 -48.94 -16.98
N ASN A 376 37.21 -48.43 -15.79
CA ASN A 376 35.86 -47.97 -15.44
C ASN A 376 35.72 -46.44 -15.42
N ALA A 377 36.76 -45.69 -15.82
CA ALA A 377 36.80 -44.23 -15.71
C ALA A 377 35.67 -43.54 -16.50
N MET A 378 35.36 -44.04 -17.70
CA MET A 378 34.25 -43.53 -18.51
C MET A 378 32.90 -43.72 -17.80
N LEU A 379 32.64 -44.90 -17.23
CA LEU A 379 31.40 -45.20 -16.51
C LEU A 379 31.25 -44.31 -15.27
N ALA A 380 32.32 -44.15 -14.50
CA ALA A 380 32.34 -43.29 -13.32
C ALA A 380 32.10 -41.82 -13.70
N GLY A 381 32.75 -41.31 -14.75
CA GLY A 381 32.56 -39.96 -15.26
C GLY A 381 31.12 -39.69 -15.74
N SER A 382 30.54 -40.62 -16.49
CA SER A 382 29.14 -40.52 -16.95
C SER A 382 28.14 -40.60 -15.79
N ALA A 383 28.34 -41.50 -14.82
CA ALA A 383 27.46 -41.57 -13.64
C ALA A 383 27.52 -40.28 -12.81
N ALA A 384 28.72 -39.73 -12.59
CA ALA A 384 28.92 -38.48 -11.87
C ALA A 384 28.28 -37.29 -12.59
N GLU A 385 28.44 -37.20 -13.91
CA GLU A 385 27.80 -36.18 -14.74
C GLU A 385 26.28 -36.22 -14.59
N MET A 386 25.68 -37.40 -14.72
CA MET A 386 24.23 -37.54 -14.63
C MET A 386 23.68 -37.26 -13.21
N LEU A 387 24.42 -37.62 -12.16
CA LEU A 387 24.03 -37.28 -10.80
C LEU A 387 24.05 -35.77 -10.57
N LEU A 388 25.13 -35.11 -11.01
CA LEU A 388 25.30 -33.66 -10.86
C LEU A 388 24.29 -32.85 -11.67
N LEU A 389 23.96 -33.26 -12.89
CA LEU A 389 22.94 -32.57 -13.69
C LEU A 389 21.55 -32.68 -13.06
N SER A 390 21.21 -33.84 -12.50
CA SER A 390 19.94 -34.00 -11.80
C SER A 390 19.88 -33.16 -10.52
N LEU A 391 20.99 -33.07 -9.78
CA LEU A 391 21.10 -32.16 -8.64
C LEU A 391 20.96 -30.69 -9.05
N GLY A 392 21.58 -30.32 -10.18
CA GLY A 392 21.44 -28.98 -10.76
C GLY A 392 20.00 -28.64 -11.17
N LEU A 393 19.22 -29.62 -11.64
CA LEU A 393 17.78 -29.42 -11.88
C LEU A 393 17.00 -29.20 -10.59
N ALA A 394 17.28 -29.97 -9.54
CA ALA A 394 16.65 -29.81 -8.25
C ALA A 394 16.95 -28.44 -7.62
N ASP A 395 18.21 -27.98 -7.66
CA ASP A 395 18.63 -26.66 -7.17
C ASP A 395 17.90 -25.53 -7.91
N ARG A 396 17.84 -25.61 -9.24
CA ARG A 396 17.14 -24.62 -10.05
C ARG A 396 15.67 -24.47 -9.65
N ILE A 397 14.97 -25.58 -9.40
CA ILE A 397 13.57 -25.52 -8.94
C ILE A 397 13.47 -24.85 -7.58
N ASN A 398 14.33 -25.23 -6.64
CA ASN A 398 14.31 -24.65 -5.30
C ASN A 398 14.53 -23.14 -5.36
N TYR A 399 15.41 -22.69 -6.25
CA TYR A 399 15.62 -21.27 -6.52
C TYR A 399 14.40 -20.59 -7.14
N GLU A 400 13.84 -21.14 -8.24
CA GLU A 400 12.67 -20.57 -8.92
C GLU A 400 11.44 -20.53 -7.97
N ARG A 401 11.22 -21.57 -7.15
CA ARG A 401 10.16 -21.61 -6.13
C ARG A 401 10.35 -20.55 -5.05
N LYS A 402 11.56 -20.41 -4.52
CA LYS A 402 11.87 -19.44 -3.46
C LYS A 402 11.66 -18.00 -3.96
N ALA A 403 12.09 -17.69 -5.18
CA ALA A 403 11.88 -16.38 -5.80
C ALA A 403 10.39 -16.07 -6.03
N LYS A 404 9.59 -17.05 -6.48
CA LYS A 404 8.15 -16.88 -6.64
C LYS A 404 7.44 -16.64 -5.30
N TYR A 405 7.84 -17.36 -4.26
CA TYR A 405 7.25 -17.21 -2.93
C TYR A 405 7.58 -15.84 -2.30
N SER A 406 8.81 -15.36 -2.42
CA SER A 406 9.19 -14.04 -1.92
C SER A 406 8.44 -12.92 -2.64
N ALA A 407 8.30 -13.01 -3.96
CA ALA A 407 7.55 -12.02 -4.74
C ALA A 407 6.07 -11.97 -4.32
N LEU A 408 5.44 -13.13 -4.09
CA LEU A 408 4.05 -13.20 -3.61
C LEU A 408 3.91 -12.58 -2.21
N GLN A 409 4.88 -12.81 -1.33
CA GLN A 409 4.86 -12.26 0.02
C GLN A 409 5.04 -10.73 0.03
N GLU A 410 5.90 -10.19 -0.83
CA GLU A 410 6.05 -8.75 -1.01
C GLU A 410 4.77 -8.12 -1.55
N GLN A 411 4.12 -8.75 -2.53
CA GLN A 411 2.84 -8.31 -3.07
C GLN A 411 1.76 -8.29 -1.96
N HIS A 412 1.66 -9.35 -1.16
CA HIS A 412 0.70 -9.42 -0.06
C HIS A 412 0.96 -8.30 0.97
N LYS A 413 2.22 -8.09 1.36
CA LYS A 413 2.61 -6.99 2.27
C LYS A 413 2.32 -5.61 1.70
N ALA A 414 2.41 -5.43 0.38
CA ALA A 414 2.07 -4.17 -0.28
C ALA A 414 0.56 -3.91 -0.22
N VAL A 415 -0.27 -4.93 -0.47
CA VAL A 415 -1.73 -4.84 -0.36
C VAL A 415 -2.17 -4.52 1.07
N VAL A 416 -1.62 -5.20 2.08
CA VAL A 416 -1.93 -4.91 3.49
C VAL A 416 -1.58 -3.46 3.85
N ARG A 417 -0.39 -2.99 3.47
CA ARG A 417 0.03 -1.59 3.71
C ARG A 417 -0.86 -0.56 3.01
N LEU A 418 -1.32 -0.87 1.79
CA LEU A 418 -2.25 0.01 1.08
C LEU A 418 -3.58 0.13 1.83
N LYS A 419 -4.12 -1.01 2.30
CA LYS A 419 -5.38 -1.03 3.06
C LYS A 419 -5.26 -0.28 4.39
N GLU A 420 -4.19 -0.50 5.15
CA GLU A 420 -3.93 0.26 6.38
C GLU A 420 -3.77 1.76 6.13
N ALA A 421 -3.15 2.15 5.01
CA ALA A 421 -3.02 3.55 4.62
C ALA A 421 -4.36 4.17 4.25
N GLU A 422 -5.21 3.44 3.52
CA GLU A 422 -6.57 3.84 3.15
C GLU A 422 -7.44 4.05 4.39
N GLU A 423 -7.45 3.10 5.33
CA GLU A 423 -8.18 3.20 6.61
C GLU A 423 -7.72 4.42 7.43
N ARG A 424 -6.41 4.67 7.51
CA ARG A 424 -5.88 5.86 8.20
C ARG A 424 -6.25 7.16 7.50
N LEU A 425 -6.27 7.18 6.17
CA LEU A 425 -6.69 8.36 5.39
C LEU A 425 -8.18 8.64 5.61
N MET A 426 -9.01 7.61 5.58
CA MET A 426 -10.44 7.72 5.80
C MET A 426 -10.75 8.20 7.23
N HIS A 427 -10.09 7.63 8.25
CA HIS A 427 -10.21 8.10 9.62
C HIS A 427 -9.80 9.58 9.76
N ARG A 428 -8.69 10.00 9.14
CA ARG A 428 -8.25 11.41 9.16
C ARG A 428 -9.18 12.37 8.41
N ALA A 429 -9.89 11.88 7.40
CA ALA A 429 -10.86 12.66 6.63
C ALA A 429 -12.20 12.79 7.36
N LEU A 430 -12.55 11.85 8.22
CA LEU A 430 -13.84 11.77 8.91
C LEU A 430 -13.80 12.13 10.41
N HIS A 431 -12.61 12.32 10.99
CA HIS A 431 -12.44 12.66 12.41
C HIS A 431 -11.64 13.96 12.63
N SER A 432 -11.94 14.64 13.74
CA SER A 432 -11.20 15.81 14.19
C SER A 432 -9.80 15.42 14.69
N ARG A 433 -8.77 16.15 14.27
CA ARG A 433 -7.38 15.90 14.70
C ARG A 433 -7.14 16.21 16.18
N THR A 434 -7.88 17.18 16.73
CA THR A 434 -7.66 17.66 18.09
C THR A 434 -8.40 16.81 19.11
N THR A 435 -9.65 16.42 18.81
CA THR A 435 -10.53 15.73 19.77
C THR A 435 -10.70 14.24 19.48
N GLY A 436 -10.33 13.77 18.28
CA GLY A 436 -10.54 12.39 17.86
C GLY A 436 -12.00 12.02 17.57
N LEU A 437 -12.95 12.94 17.73
CA LEU A 437 -14.37 12.73 17.47
C LEU A 437 -14.70 12.74 15.96
N PRO A 438 -15.82 12.12 15.54
CA PRO A 438 -16.43 12.37 14.23
C PRO A 438 -16.42 13.85 13.88
N ASN A 439 -16.00 14.22 12.68
CA ASN A 439 -16.00 15.61 12.23
C ASN A 439 -17.32 15.98 11.55
N ARG A 440 -17.42 17.25 11.15
CA ARG A 440 -18.56 17.80 10.41
C ARG A 440 -18.92 16.99 9.15
N THR A 441 -17.95 16.38 8.47
CA THR A 441 -18.20 15.54 7.29
C THR A 441 -18.90 14.24 7.67
N LEU A 442 -18.44 13.55 8.72
CA LEU A 442 -19.10 12.34 9.19
C LEU A 442 -20.50 12.63 9.73
N LEU A 443 -20.65 13.70 10.53
CA LEU A 443 -21.95 14.18 11.00
C LEU A 443 -22.94 14.44 9.85
N ARG A 444 -22.49 15.10 8.78
CA ARG A 444 -23.34 15.37 7.62
C ARG A 444 -23.78 14.08 6.93
N ASN A 445 -22.88 13.12 6.76
CA ASN A 445 -23.22 11.81 6.20
C ASN A 445 -24.27 11.10 7.06
N THR A 446 -24.14 11.15 8.39
CA THR A 446 -25.13 10.59 9.32
C THR A 446 -26.48 11.30 9.20
N LEU A 447 -26.50 12.64 9.13
CA LEU A 447 -27.71 13.43 8.90
C LEU A 447 -28.38 13.06 7.57
N ASP A 448 -27.61 12.96 6.48
CA ASP A 448 -28.13 12.58 5.16
C ASP A 448 -28.72 11.16 5.18
N GLN A 449 -28.13 10.23 5.92
CA GLN A 449 -28.70 8.89 6.12
C GLN A 449 -30.02 8.92 6.89
N LEU A 450 -30.10 9.72 7.96
CA LEU A 450 -31.34 9.87 8.74
C LEU A 450 -32.45 10.56 7.93
N LEU A 451 -32.10 11.49 7.04
CA LEU A 451 -33.05 12.16 6.14
C LEU A 451 -33.64 11.21 5.09
N LEU A 452 -32.91 10.17 4.69
CA LEU A 452 -33.39 9.13 3.78
C LEU A 452 -34.32 8.11 4.47
N ASP A 453 -34.27 8.02 5.80
CA ASP A 453 -35.07 7.11 6.62
C ASP A 453 -36.47 7.68 6.91
N THR A 454 -37.38 7.55 5.93
CA THR A 454 -38.77 8.02 6.03
C THR A 454 -39.66 7.21 6.97
N ALA A 455 -39.14 6.11 7.54
CA ALA A 455 -39.91 5.23 8.43
C ALA A 455 -39.99 5.77 9.88
N GLN A 456 -39.17 6.77 10.22
CA GLN A 456 -39.07 7.34 11.56
C GLN A 456 -39.74 8.73 11.64
N PRO A 457 -40.30 9.13 12.80
CA PRO A 457 -41.10 10.35 12.92
C PRO A 457 -40.30 11.65 12.72
N GLY A 458 -38.96 11.60 12.83
CA GLY A 458 -38.04 12.73 12.70
C GLY A 458 -36.90 12.66 13.72
N PHE A 459 -36.08 13.70 13.79
CA PHE A 459 -34.99 13.82 14.76
C PHE A 459 -34.69 15.30 15.07
N SER A 460 -34.02 15.57 16.17
CA SER A 460 -33.47 16.88 16.52
C SER A 460 -31.95 16.88 16.44
N LEU A 461 -31.42 17.99 15.93
CA LEU A 461 -30.01 18.33 15.92
C LEU A 461 -29.76 19.38 17.01
N VAL A 462 -28.85 19.09 17.92
CA VAL A 462 -28.40 20.03 18.95
C VAL A 462 -26.95 20.35 18.70
N ILE A 463 -26.61 21.64 18.59
CA ILE A 463 -25.24 22.14 18.53
C ILE A 463 -24.93 22.81 19.87
N ILE A 464 -23.88 22.37 20.54
CA ILE A 464 -23.37 22.91 21.80
C ILE A 464 -22.08 23.64 21.52
N ASN A 465 -21.90 24.80 22.14
CA ASN A 465 -20.68 25.59 22.04
C ASN A 465 -20.12 25.90 23.41
N VAL A 466 -18.81 25.75 23.57
CA VAL A 466 -18.10 26.19 24.76
C VAL A 466 -17.80 27.69 24.64
N ASN A 467 -18.41 28.49 25.51
CA ASN A 467 -18.31 29.94 25.50
C ASN A 467 -16.95 30.40 26.05
N ASN A 468 -16.47 31.55 25.58
CA ASN A 468 -15.22 32.18 26.00
C ASN A 468 -13.97 31.29 25.99
N PHE A 469 -13.97 30.16 25.27
CA PHE A 469 -12.85 29.23 25.26
C PHE A 469 -11.52 29.86 24.77
N HIS A 470 -11.64 30.91 23.96
CA HIS A 470 -10.50 31.67 23.49
C HIS A 470 -9.70 32.35 24.64
N GLU A 471 -10.32 32.60 25.79
CA GLU A 471 -9.66 33.15 26.99
C GLU A 471 -8.74 32.10 27.65
N PHE A 472 -9.14 30.83 27.67
CA PHE A 472 -8.26 29.73 28.07
C PHE A 472 -7.04 29.65 27.16
N ASN A 473 -7.24 29.74 25.85
CA ASN A 473 -6.15 29.74 24.88
C ASN A 473 -5.17 30.92 25.07
N LYS A 474 -5.69 32.13 25.33
CA LYS A 474 -4.87 33.32 25.60
C LYS A 474 -4.06 33.20 26.90
N THR A 475 -4.64 32.59 27.93
CA THR A 475 -4.07 32.56 29.28
C THR A 475 -3.11 31.38 29.49
N LEU A 476 -3.47 30.19 28.98
CA LEU A 476 -2.74 28.94 29.23
C LEU A 476 -1.97 28.43 28.00
N GLY A 477 -2.17 29.05 26.84
CA GLY A 477 -1.57 28.66 25.57
C GLY A 477 -2.32 27.52 24.86
N HIS A 478 -2.18 27.45 23.54
CA HIS A 478 -2.93 26.52 22.68
C HIS A 478 -2.78 25.03 23.05
N THR A 479 -1.57 24.59 23.44
CA THR A 479 -1.36 23.18 23.80
C THR A 479 -2.14 22.76 25.05
N ASN A 480 -2.24 23.64 26.05
CA ASN A 480 -3.07 23.39 27.23
C ASN A 480 -4.56 23.55 26.90
N GLY A 481 -4.92 24.49 26.03
CA GLY A 481 -6.27 24.61 25.48
C GLY A 481 -6.73 23.31 24.82
N ASP A 482 -5.92 22.70 23.94
CA ASP A 482 -6.26 21.43 23.30
C ASP A 482 -6.48 20.30 24.32
N ALA A 483 -5.67 20.24 25.39
CA ALA A 483 -5.84 19.26 26.47
C ALA A 483 -7.12 19.49 27.28
N ILE A 484 -7.46 20.74 27.58
CA ILE A 484 -8.71 21.12 28.26
C ILE A 484 -9.90 20.77 27.36
N LEU A 485 -9.81 21.04 26.06
CA LEU A 485 -10.85 20.70 25.09
C LEU A 485 -11.06 19.18 25.03
N TYR A 486 -9.99 18.40 25.05
CA TYR A 486 -10.07 16.94 25.10
C TYR A 486 -10.84 16.44 26.34
N ILE A 487 -10.54 16.98 27.53
CA ILE A 487 -11.27 16.65 28.77
C ILE A 487 -12.76 17.00 28.66
N LEU A 488 -13.07 18.18 28.12
CA LEU A 488 -14.44 18.62 27.89
C LEU A 488 -15.18 17.70 26.91
N THR A 489 -14.52 17.26 25.84
CA THR A 489 -15.12 16.34 24.87
C THR A 489 -15.34 14.93 25.41
N GLU A 490 -14.45 14.42 26.26
CA GLU A 490 -14.65 13.13 26.95
C GLU A 490 -15.84 13.23 27.90
N ARG A 491 -15.94 14.31 28.68
CA ARG A 491 -17.09 14.58 29.55
C ARG A 491 -18.39 14.66 28.74
N LEU A 492 -18.40 15.46 27.68
CA LEU A 492 -19.57 15.63 26.83
C LEU A 492 -20.00 14.30 26.19
N SER A 493 -19.04 13.48 25.75
CA SER A 493 -19.31 12.15 25.19
C SER A 493 -20.00 11.24 26.20
N GLN A 494 -19.52 11.22 27.45
CA GLN A 494 -20.11 10.41 28.53
C GLN A 494 -21.52 10.87 28.88
N LEU A 495 -21.74 12.19 28.97
CA LEU A 495 -23.07 12.75 29.24
C LEU A 495 -24.04 12.46 28.09
N ALA A 496 -23.61 12.63 26.84
CA ALA A 496 -24.44 12.35 25.67
C ALA A 496 -24.90 10.89 25.57
N GLN A 497 -24.05 9.93 25.95
CA GLN A 497 -24.40 8.51 25.99
C GLN A 497 -25.51 8.19 27.01
N SER A 498 -25.69 9.03 28.04
CA SER A 498 -26.74 8.85 29.06
C SER A 498 -28.10 9.43 28.66
N ILE A 499 -28.17 10.16 27.54
CA ILE A 499 -29.42 10.78 27.06
C ILE A 499 -30.26 9.70 26.37
N ASP A 500 -31.53 9.58 26.78
CA ASP A 500 -32.48 8.68 26.12
C ASP A 500 -32.68 9.09 24.65
N ARG A 501 -32.81 8.11 23.76
CA ARG A 501 -33.01 8.31 22.31
C ARG A 501 -31.87 9.04 21.58
N ILE A 502 -30.67 9.09 22.14
CA ILE A 502 -29.44 9.53 21.45
C ILE A 502 -29.17 8.66 20.22
N VAL A 503 -28.80 9.29 19.10
CA VAL A 503 -28.39 8.57 17.88
C VAL A 503 -26.85 8.53 17.82
N PRO A 504 -26.23 7.35 17.74
CA PRO A 504 -24.79 7.26 17.53
C PRO A 504 -24.44 7.80 16.13
N ILE A 505 -23.43 8.66 16.07
CA ILE A 505 -22.91 9.24 14.82
C ILE A 505 -21.95 8.25 14.16
N GLU A 506 -21.19 7.52 14.97
CA GLU A 506 -20.37 6.39 14.56
C GLU A 506 -20.53 5.26 15.57
N ASP A 507 -20.78 4.05 15.07
CA ASP A 507 -20.92 2.83 15.86
C ASP A 507 -19.69 1.95 15.63
N THR A 508 -18.74 1.95 16.58
CA THR A 508 -17.54 1.10 16.53
C THR A 508 -17.59 0.03 17.60
N ASP A 509 -16.95 -1.12 17.35
CA ASP A 509 -16.88 -2.26 18.29
C ASP A 509 -16.30 -1.92 19.68
N THR A 510 -15.66 -0.75 19.83
CA THR A 510 -14.99 -0.34 21.07
C THR A 510 -15.74 0.75 21.84
N ARG A 511 -16.38 1.72 21.17
CA ARG A 511 -17.23 2.75 21.81
C ARG A 511 -18.11 3.44 20.76
N PRO A 512 -19.43 3.57 20.97
CA PRO A 512 -20.26 4.41 20.11
C PRO A 512 -19.94 5.90 20.35
N HIS A 513 -19.67 6.64 19.27
CA HIS A 513 -19.49 8.08 19.32
C HIS A 513 -20.85 8.77 19.08
N CYS A 514 -21.40 9.34 20.15
CA CYS A 514 -22.69 10.05 20.13
C CYS A 514 -22.56 11.56 19.84
N ILE A 515 -21.34 12.07 19.73
CA ILE A 515 -21.06 13.49 19.48
C ILE A 515 -20.10 13.67 18.31
N ALA A 516 -20.25 14.77 17.58
CA ALA A 516 -19.36 15.16 16.49
C ALA A 516 -18.80 16.57 16.70
N SER A 517 -17.56 16.79 16.29
CA SER A 517 -16.96 18.12 16.24
C SER A 517 -17.41 18.83 14.95
N VAL A 518 -18.09 19.97 15.12
CA VAL A 518 -18.57 20.78 14.00
C VAL A 518 -17.47 21.74 13.55
N GLU A 519 -17.01 22.59 14.46
CA GLU A 519 -15.98 23.60 14.23
C GLU A 519 -15.41 24.07 15.57
N GLY A 520 -14.07 24.14 15.69
CA GLY A 520 -13.40 24.63 16.89
C GLY A 520 -13.90 23.97 18.19
N VAL A 521 -14.69 24.73 18.94
CA VAL A 521 -15.23 24.36 20.26
C VAL A 521 -16.75 24.07 20.24
N SER A 522 -17.29 23.89 19.04
CA SER A 522 -18.70 23.52 18.81
C SER A 522 -18.84 22.04 18.50
N PHE A 523 -19.81 21.40 19.16
CA PHE A 523 -20.09 19.98 19.08
C PHE A 523 -21.55 19.73 18.76
N ALA A 524 -21.86 18.67 18.01
CA ALA A 524 -23.21 18.31 17.64
C ALA A 524 -23.60 16.95 18.23
N LEU A 525 -24.87 16.82 18.58
CA LEU A 525 -25.51 15.56 18.96
C LEU A 525 -26.89 15.45 18.30
N LEU A 526 -27.35 14.21 18.15
CA LEU A 526 -28.58 13.85 17.45
C LEU A 526 -29.52 13.09 18.38
N LEU A 527 -30.78 13.49 18.44
CA LEU A 527 -31.80 12.85 19.28
C LEU A 527 -33.01 12.43 18.43
N ARG A 528 -33.53 11.22 18.62
CA ARG A 528 -34.83 10.78 18.06
C ARG A 528 -35.99 11.23 18.94
N GLU A 529 -36.04 12.53 19.20
CA GLU A 529 -37.08 13.22 19.96
C GLU A 529 -37.46 14.52 19.24
N LEU A 530 -38.76 14.82 19.23
CA LEU A 530 -39.37 15.97 18.57
C LEU A 530 -40.18 16.85 19.54
N ASP A 531 -40.54 16.32 20.71
CA ASP A 531 -41.24 17.08 21.74
C ASP A 531 -40.31 18.18 22.30
N PRO A 532 -40.61 19.47 22.06
CA PRO A 532 -39.75 20.57 22.47
C PRO A 532 -39.45 20.55 23.97
N ASP A 533 -40.42 20.22 24.82
CA ASP A 533 -40.25 20.26 26.28
C ASP A 533 -39.26 19.18 26.76
N ARG A 534 -39.30 17.98 26.15
CA ARG A 534 -38.35 16.91 26.45
C ARG A 534 -36.94 17.25 25.98
N ILE A 535 -36.83 17.85 24.80
CA ILE A 535 -35.53 18.28 24.27
C ILE A 535 -34.94 19.37 25.15
N ARG A 536 -35.74 20.37 25.56
CA ARG A 536 -35.33 21.40 26.52
C ARG A 536 -34.83 20.79 27.82
N ALA A 537 -35.58 19.86 28.40
CA ALA A 537 -35.18 19.18 29.63
C ALA A 537 -33.85 18.41 29.48
N ALA A 538 -33.68 17.67 28.38
CA ALA A 538 -32.46 16.93 28.09
C ALA A 538 -31.24 17.85 27.89
N VAL A 539 -31.38 18.91 27.09
CA VAL A 539 -30.31 19.87 26.81
C VAL A 539 -29.96 20.69 28.05
N GLN A 540 -30.95 21.11 28.84
CA GLN A 540 -30.70 21.84 30.09
C GLN A 540 -29.97 20.96 31.12
N CYS A 541 -30.32 19.67 31.21
CA CYS A 541 -29.61 18.72 32.06
C CYS A 541 -28.15 18.55 31.60
N LEU A 542 -27.95 18.37 30.30
CA LEU A 542 -26.64 18.22 29.68
C LEU A 542 -25.73 19.44 29.92
N LEU A 543 -26.24 20.65 29.67
CA LEU A 543 -25.49 21.89 29.88
C LEU A 543 -25.11 22.07 31.34
N ARG A 544 -26.06 21.90 32.27
CA ARG A 544 -25.80 22.01 33.72
C ARG A 544 -24.71 21.05 34.19
N ASP A 545 -24.69 19.82 33.67
CA ASP A 545 -23.67 18.83 34.04
C ASP A 545 -22.33 19.06 33.35
N MET A 546 -22.35 19.66 32.15
CA MET A 546 -21.15 20.08 31.42
C MET A 546 -20.42 21.23 32.14
N GLU A 547 -21.16 22.21 32.66
CA GLU A 547 -20.67 23.42 33.35
C GLU A 547 -20.07 23.17 34.74
N LYS A 548 -20.15 21.93 35.26
CA LYS A 548 -19.55 21.60 36.56
C LYS A 548 -18.02 21.90 36.55
N PRO A 549 -17.50 22.65 37.53
CA PRO A 549 -16.08 22.99 37.57
C PRO A 549 -15.20 21.74 37.58
N PHE A 550 -13.99 21.83 37.01
CA PHE A 550 -13.03 20.73 37.04
C PHE A 550 -11.60 21.18 37.24
N GLU A 551 -10.79 20.27 37.77
CA GLU A 551 -9.39 20.52 38.01
C GLU A 551 -8.53 20.18 36.78
N TYR A 552 -7.69 21.13 36.39
CA TYR A 552 -6.62 20.92 35.42
C TYR A 552 -5.34 21.56 35.97
N GLN A 553 -4.30 20.74 36.18
CA GLN A 553 -3.01 21.18 36.72
C GLN A 553 -3.10 21.98 38.04
N GLY A 554 -4.04 21.63 38.92
CA GLY A 554 -4.24 22.28 40.22
C GLY A 554 -5.04 23.59 40.18
N LEU A 555 -5.57 23.97 39.01
CA LEU A 555 -6.53 25.08 38.85
C LEU A 555 -7.93 24.51 38.70
N THR A 556 -8.90 25.08 39.41
CA THR A 556 -10.32 24.84 39.16
C THR A 556 -10.79 25.74 38.02
N LEU A 557 -11.25 25.14 36.93
CA LEU A 557 -11.74 25.85 35.74
C LEU A 557 -13.27 25.76 35.68
N ASP A 558 -13.89 26.92 35.53
CA ASP A 558 -15.32 27.05 35.26
C ASP A 558 -15.54 27.15 33.76
N VAL A 559 -16.52 26.42 33.23
CA VAL A 559 -16.83 26.40 31.80
C VAL A 559 -18.28 26.77 31.60
N ASP A 560 -18.52 27.68 30.65
CA ASP A 560 -19.84 28.11 30.23
C ASP A 560 -20.14 27.49 28.86
N ALA A 561 -21.37 27.01 28.67
CA ALA A 561 -21.79 26.39 27.42
C ALA A 561 -23.21 26.80 27.03
N SER A 562 -23.40 27.05 25.74
CA SER A 562 -24.72 27.35 25.15
C SER A 562 -25.09 26.33 24.09
N ALA A 563 -26.39 26.18 23.82
CA ALA A 563 -26.87 25.24 22.79
C ALA A 563 -27.92 25.83 21.83
N GLY A 564 -27.85 25.43 20.55
CA GLY A 564 -28.84 25.71 19.53
C GLY A 564 -29.48 24.43 19.00
N ILE A 565 -30.80 24.43 18.83
CA ILE A 565 -31.57 23.23 18.50
C ILE A 565 -32.36 23.43 17.19
N ALA A 566 -32.30 22.47 16.27
CA ALA A 566 -33.14 22.40 15.07
C ALA A 566 -33.87 21.06 14.98
N LEU A 567 -35.14 21.08 14.55
CA LEU A 567 -36.03 19.93 14.47
C LEU A 567 -36.24 19.53 13.01
N HIS A 568 -36.06 18.26 12.65
CA HIS A 568 -36.52 17.74 11.36
C HIS A 568 -37.91 17.10 11.52
N PRO A 569 -38.88 17.39 10.62
CA PRO A 569 -38.73 18.17 9.38
C PRO A 569 -39.00 19.68 9.50
N GLU A 570 -39.49 20.16 10.65
CA GLU A 570 -40.03 21.52 10.84
C GLU A 570 -39.04 22.64 10.50
N HIS A 571 -37.78 22.48 10.90
CA HIS A 571 -36.71 23.49 10.78
C HIS A 571 -35.76 23.20 9.61
N GLY A 572 -36.06 22.21 8.75
CA GLY A 572 -35.25 21.96 7.55
C GLY A 572 -35.35 20.53 7.01
N ALA A 573 -35.25 20.41 5.68
CA ALA A 573 -35.31 19.15 4.94
C ALA A 573 -33.95 18.70 4.36
N SER A 574 -32.86 19.41 4.68
CA SER A 574 -31.49 19.04 4.28
C SER A 574 -30.54 19.16 5.46
N SER A 575 -29.46 18.37 5.46
CA SER A 575 -28.44 18.41 6.51
C SER A 575 -27.80 19.80 6.65
N GLU A 576 -27.61 20.50 5.54
CA GLU A 576 -27.09 21.86 5.51
C GLU A 576 -28.06 22.88 6.14
N ASN A 577 -29.36 22.78 5.84
CA ASN A 577 -30.38 23.65 6.45
C ASN A 577 -30.50 23.41 7.96
N LEU A 578 -30.50 22.15 8.40
CA LEU A 578 -30.56 21.80 9.82
C LEU A 578 -29.34 22.31 10.58
N LEU A 579 -28.13 22.11 10.05
CA LEU A 579 -26.89 22.64 10.64
C LEU A 579 -26.90 24.16 10.73
N ARG A 580 -27.32 24.86 9.66
CA ARG A 580 -27.43 26.32 9.64
C ARG A 580 -28.41 26.83 10.68
N ASN A 581 -29.61 26.24 10.72
CA ASN A 581 -30.69 26.70 11.58
C ASN A 581 -30.41 26.40 13.06
N ALA A 582 -29.73 25.28 13.37
CA ALA A 582 -29.23 25.02 14.72
C ALA A 582 -28.15 26.05 15.14
N HIS A 583 -27.29 26.50 14.23
CA HIS A 583 -26.30 27.54 14.52
C HIS A 583 -26.94 28.90 14.76
N ILE A 584 -27.96 29.26 13.98
CA ILE A 584 -28.76 30.48 14.20
C ILE A 584 -29.40 30.47 15.59
N ALA A 585 -29.94 29.33 16.02
CA ALA A 585 -30.50 29.18 17.36
C ALA A 585 -29.43 29.34 18.46
N LEU A 586 -28.23 28.80 18.24
CA LEU A 586 -27.10 28.97 19.15
C LEU A 586 -26.70 30.46 19.30
N GLU A 587 -26.58 31.19 18.18
CA GLU A 587 -26.30 32.62 18.21
C GLU A 587 -27.40 33.41 18.94
N ALA A 588 -28.66 33.05 18.69
CA ALA A 588 -29.80 33.69 19.36
C ALA A 588 -29.74 33.51 20.88
N SER A 589 -29.46 32.30 21.37
CA SER A 589 -29.32 32.01 22.81
C SER A 589 -28.27 32.89 23.49
N THR A 590 -27.14 33.10 22.82
CA THR A 590 -26.06 33.95 23.33
C THR A 590 -26.50 35.42 23.39
N SER A 591 -27.32 35.87 22.43
CA SER A 591 -27.79 37.26 22.37
C SER A 591 -28.93 37.58 23.33
N THR A 592 -29.75 36.60 23.70
CA THR A 592 -30.86 36.73 24.67
C THR A 592 -30.44 36.40 26.11
N ASN A 593 -29.16 36.08 26.32
CA ASN A 593 -28.62 35.58 27.58
C ASN A 593 -29.31 34.29 28.09
N GLU A 594 -29.89 33.52 27.17
CA GLU A 594 -30.46 32.21 27.44
C GLU A 594 -29.41 31.11 27.19
N LYS A 595 -29.44 30.04 27.99
CA LYS A 595 -28.47 28.94 27.85
C LYS A 595 -28.68 28.09 26.60
N PHE A 596 -29.89 28.08 26.05
CA PHE A 596 -30.18 27.41 24.80
C PHE A 596 -31.36 28.06 24.10
N ALA A 597 -31.46 27.89 22.78
CA ALA A 597 -32.65 28.25 22.02
C ALA A 597 -33.02 27.17 20.99
N ILE A 598 -34.31 27.07 20.70
CA ILE A 598 -34.84 26.26 19.60
C ILE A 598 -35.06 27.20 18.42
N TYR A 599 -34.61 26.78 17.24
CA TYR A 599 -34.80 27.56 16.02
C TYR A 599 -36.28 27.89 15.79
N SER A 600 -36.55 29.14 15.44
CA SER A 600 -37.82 29.61 14.92
C SER A 600 -37.55 30.61 13.80
N HIS A 601 -38.55 30.88 12.96
CA HIS A 601 -38.40 31.86 11.89
C HIS A 601 -38.18 33.30 12.42
N ASP A 602 -38.56 33.59 13.67
CA ASP A 602 -38.46 34.92 14.28
C ASP A 602 -37.03 35.27 14.71
N ILE A 603 -36.25 34.24 15.07
CA ILE A 603 -34.84 34.39 15.45
C ILE A 603 -33.90 34.35 14.25
N ASP A 604 -34.37 33.99 13.05
CA ASP A 604 -33.55 33.96 11.84
C ASP A 604 -33.15 35.40 11.42
N PRO A 605 -31.85 35.75 11.47
CA PRO A 605 -31.37 37.05 11.01
C PRO A 605 -31.52 37.24 9.49
N TYR A 606 -31.71 36.16 8.72
CA TYR A 606 -31.90 36.15 7.28
C TYR A 606 -33.36 36.18 6.82
N ASN A 607 -34.30 36.51 7.72
CA ASN A 607 -35.69 36.75 7.33
C ASN A 607 -35.75 37.83 6.24
N GLN A 608 -36.36 37.49 5.09
CA GLN A 608 -36.51 38.38 3.93
C GLN A 608 -37.06 39.75 4.32
N ARG A 609 -38.00 39.79 5.27
CA ARG A 609 -38.55 41.04 5.82
C ARG A 609 -37.50 41.92 6.47
N ARG A 610 -36.58 41.36 7.27
CA ARG A 610 -35.50 42.12 7.94
C ARG A 610 -34.49 42.69 6.93
N ILE A 611 -34.14 41.91 5.91
CA ILE A 611 -33.22 42.36 4.85
C ILE A 611 -33.86 43.49 4.03
N SER A 612 -35.14 43.39 3.67
CA SER A 612 -35.88 44.46 3.00
C SER A 612 -35.94 45.73 3.85
N LEU A 613 -36.33 45.61 5.12
CA LEU A 613 -36.40 46.75 6.05
C LEU A 613 -35.04 47.44 6.21
N LEU A 614 -33.92 46.72 6.23
CA LEU A 614 -32.59 47.34 6.33
C LEU A 614 -32.23 48.21 5.11
N GLY A 615 -32.55 47.74 3.90
CA GLY A 615 -32.35 48.52 2.68
C GLY A 615 -33.28 49.74 2.63
N GLU A 616 -34.50 49.59 3.11
CA GLU A 616 -35.54 50.61 3.08
C GLU A 616 -35.40 51.66 4.19
N LEU A 617 -34.82 51.32 5.35
CA LEU A 617 -34.61 52.26 6.45
C LEU A 617 -33.67 53.39 6.04
N ARG A 618 -32.58 53.09 5.32
CA ARG A 618 -31.69 54.12 4.76
C ARG A 618 -32.44 55.05 3.80
N ASN A 619 -33.28 54.47 2.93
CA ASN A 619 -34.12 55.25 2.02
C ASN A 619 -35.15 56.10 2.78
N ALA A 620 -35.72 55.60 3.87
CA ALA A 620 -36.73 56.29 4.68
C ALA A 620 -36.16 57.51 5.41
N ILE A 621 -34.89 57.46 5.84
CA ILE A 621 -34.15 58.60 6.39
C ILE A 621 -34.04 59.73 5.35
N GLU A 622 -33.80 59.39 4.07
CA GLU A 622 -33.66 60.37 2.99
C GLU A 622 -34.99 60.87 2.41
N LYS A 623 -36.04 60.03 2.38
CA LYS A 623 -37.30 60.27 1.64
C LYS A 623 -38.53 60.55 2.52
N GLU A 624 -38.33 61.02 3.76
CA GLU A 624 -39.40 61.40 4.71
C GLU A 624 -40.39 60.27 5.10
N GLY A 625 -39.95 59.00 5.12
CA GLY A 625 -40.78 57.86 5.57
C GLY A 625 -40.92 57.73 7.10
N LEU A 626 -40.16 58.55 7.84
CA LEU A 626 -40.10 58.55 9.30
C LEU A 626 -40.85 59.75 9.87
N GLN A 627 -41.47 59.58 11.03
CA GLN A 627 -42.20 60.63 11.75
C GLN A 627 -41.78 60.66 13.22
N LEU A 628 -41.83 61.85 13.82
CA LEU A 628 -41.64 62.04 15.26
C LEU A 628 -42.97 62.27 15.96
N TYR A 629 -43.20 61.51 17.01
CA TYR A 629 -44.30 61.66 17.94
C TYR A 629 -43.74 62.19 19.25
N PHE A 630 -44.55 62.94 19.98
CA PHE A 630 -44.16 63.62 21.21
C PHE A 630 -45.09 63.18 22.33
N GLN A 631 -44.53 62.67 23.42
CA GLN A 631 -45.29 62.31 24.61
C GLN A 631 -45.02 63.32 25.73
N PRO A 632 -46.04 63.99 26.28
CA PRO A 632 -45.83 65.02 27.29
C PRO A 632 -45.38 64.45 28.63
N GLN A 633 -44.49 65.18 29.28
CA GLN A 633 -44.03 64.97 30.65
C GLN A 633 -44.53 66.12 31.52
N ILE A 634 -45.16 65.81 32.66
CA ILE A 634 -45.70 66.82 33.58
C ILE A 634 -44.93 66.83 34.90
N ALA A 635 -44.74 68.01 35.49
CA ALA A 635 -44.20 68.15 36.83
C ALA A 635 -45.30 67.87 37.87
N LEU A 636 -45.05 67.00 38.83
CA LEU A 636 -46.08 66.56 39.78
C LEU A 636 -46.36 67.57 40.90
N ASP A 637 -45.43 68.50 41.15
CA ASP A 637 -45.58 69.59 42.11
C ASP A 637 -46.75 70.52 41.75
N ASN A 638 -46.79 70.95 40.48
CA ASN A 638 -47.69 71.99 39.96
C ASN A 638 -48.56 71.52 38.78
N PHE A 639 -48.39 70.28 38.32
CA PHE A 639 -49.07 69.64 37.20
C PHE A 639 -48.87 70.34 35.84
N GLN A 640 -47.87 71.21 35.68
CA GLN A 640 -47.57 71.84 34.40
C GLN A 640 -46.74 70.93 33.50
N VAL A 641 -46.86 71.12 32.18
CA VAL A 641 -46.04 70.39 31.20
C VAL A 641 -44.61 70.91 31.30
N SER A 642 -43.68 70.02 31.64
CA SER A 642 -42.24 70.29 31.79
C SER A 642 -41.49 70.02 30.50
N GLY A 643 -41.88 68.94 29.80
CA GLY A 643 -41.17 68.48 28.61
C GLY A 643 -42.00 67.57 27.73
N ALA A 644 -41.34 67.01 26.71
CA ALA A 644 -41.87 65.92 25.92
C ALA A 644 -40.78 64.95 25.47
N GLU A 645 -41.06 63.67 25.55
CA GLU A 645 -40.22 62.64 24.98
C GLU A 645 -40.45 62.50 23.47
N VAL A 646 -39.37 62.43 22.72
CA VAL A 646 -39.34 62.30 21.27
C VAL A 646 -39.28 60.83 20.88
N LEU A 647 -40.37 60.35 20.28
CA LEU A 647 -40.58 58.96 19.93
C LEU A 647 -40.68 58.80 18.41
N ILE A 648 -39.74 58.06 17.84
CA ILE A 648 -39.73 57.79 16.39
C ILE A 648 -40.84 56.79 16.00
N ARG A 649 -41.45 57.01 14.83
CA ARG A 649 -42.44 56.13 14.22
C ARG A 649 -42.08 55.94 12.74
N TRP A 650 -42.13 54.70 12.25
CA TRP A 650 -41.85 54.41 10.85
C TRP A 650 -43.13 53.99 10.13
N MET A 651 -43.56 54.81 9.17
CA MET A 651 -44.71 54.55 8.31
C MET A 651 -44.22 53.99 6.98
N HIS A 652 -44.12 52.68 6.87
CA HIS A 652 -43.63 52.01 5.67
C HIS A 652 -44.72 51.97 4.56
N PRO A 653 -44.39 52.27 3.29
CA PRO A 653 -45.37 52.25 2.20
C PRO A 653 -46.03 50.90 1.96
N GLU A 654 -45.30 49.79 2.17
CA GLU A 654 -45.79 48.43 1.96
C GLU A 654 -46.22 47.74 3.25
N TYR A 655 -45.49 47.94 4.36
CA TYR A 655 -45.69 47.21 5.61
C TYR A 655 -46.56 47.97 6.63
N GLY A 656 -46.98 49.20 6.31
CA GLY A 656 -47.72 50.04 7.23
C GLY A 656 -46.86 50.51 8.40
N PHE A 657 -47.42 50.55 9.60
CA PHE A 657 -46.68 50.97 10.79
C PHE A 657 -45.68 49.90 11.22
N VAL A 658 -44.38 50.25 11.19
CA VAL A 658 -43.30 49.40 11.69
C VAL A 658 -42.89 49.89 13.09
N PRO A 659 -43.03 49.06 14.14
CA PRO A 659 -42.73 49.46 15.51
C PRO A 659 -41.23 49.68 15.73
N PRO A 660 -40.82 50.65 16.58
CA PRO A 660 -39.41 50.89 16.92
C PRO A 660 -38.64 49.63 17.32
N ASP A 661 -39.26 48.74 18.09
CA ASP A 661 -38.65 47.49 18.57
C ASP A 661 -38.25 46.54 17.43
N GLU A 662 -38.84 46.69 16.24
CA GLU A 662 -38.49 45.90 15.05
C GLU A 662 -37.28 46.48 14.30
N PHE A 663 -37.16 47.81 14.17
CA PHE A 663 -36.16 48.43 13.31
C PHE A 663 -34.98 49.10 14.03
N ILE A 664 -35.12 49.50 15.29
CA ILE A 664 -34.02 50.08 16.07
C ILE A 664 -32.91 49.04 16.30
N PRO A 665 -33.18 47.79 16.71
CA PRO A 665 -32.12 46.78 16.84
C PRO A 665 -31.41 46.48 15.52
N LEU A 666 -32.15 46.54 14.40
CA LEU A 666 -31.57 46.37 13.05
C LEU A 666 -30.62 47.53 12.71
N ALA A 667 -31.02 48.76 13.03
CA ALA A 667 -30.21 49.95 12.82
C ALA A 667 -28.91 49.91 13.65
N GLU A 668 -28.97 49.41 14.88
CA GLU A 668 -27.82 49.28 15.77
C GLU A 668 -26.80 48.24 15.28
N ARG A 669 -27.29 47.07 14.84
CA ARG A 669 -26.42 45.99 14.31
C ARG A 669 -25.71 46.39 13.02
N THR A 670 -26.33 47.23 12.19
CA THR A 670 -25.83 47.62 10.87
C THR A 670 -25.16 48.99 10.82
N GLY A 671 -25.10 49.70 11.95
CA GLY A 671 -24.54 51.06 12.06
C GLY A 671 -25.43 52.16 11.47
N VAL A 672 -26.61 51.82 10.93
CA VAL A 672 -27.60 52.80 10.42
C VAL A 672 -28.21 53.64 11.55
N ILE A 673 -28.04 53.23 12.81
CA ILE A 673 -28.48 54.00 13.98
C ILE A 673 -27.84 55.40 14.03
N GLN A 674 -26.60 55.58 13.56
CA GLN A 674 -25.95 56.90 13.54
C GLN A 674 -26.68 57.92 12.66
N PRO A 675 -26.86 57.69 11.34
CA PRO A 675 -27.62 58.62 10.50
C PRO A 675 -29.07 58.78 10.94
N LEU A 676 -29.68 57.74 11.53
CA LEU A 676 -31.02 57.82 12.08
C LEU A 676 -31.10 58.78 13.28
N THR A 677 -30.18 58.68 14.24
CA THR A 677 -30.11 59.58 15.41
C THR A 677 -29.90 61.03 14.98
N TYR A 678 -29.06 61.29 13.98
CA TYR A 678 -28.86 62.64 13.44
C TYR A 678 -30.12 63.20 12.76
N TRP A 679 -30.88 62.35 12.06
CA TRP A 679 -32.18 62.72 11.50
C TRP A 679 -33.19 63.07 12.60
N ILE A 680 -33.26 62.27 13.66
CA ILE A 680 -34.12 62.52 14.84
C ILE A 680 -33.75 63.86 15.47
N CYS A 681 -32.47 64.09 15.75
CA CYS A 681 -31.99 65.35 16.34
C CYS A 681 -32.40 66.56 15.52
N ARG A 682 -32.22 66.51 14.19
CA ARG A 682 -32.60 67.63 13.31
C ARG A 682 -34.08 67.95 13.40
N ARG A 683 -34.94 66.93 13.26
CA ARG A 683 -36.40 67.12 13.31
C ARG A 683 -36.90 67.54 14.69
N ALA A 684 -36.30 67.02 15.76
CA ALA A 684 -36.60 67.42 17.13
C ALA A 684 -36.19 68.87 17.40
N PHE A 685 -35.01 69.30 16.93
CA PHE A 685 -34.55 70.67 17.10
C PHE A 685 -35.37 71.67 16.26
N ASP A 686 -35.74 71.31 15.03
CA ASP A 686 -36.67 72.11 14.23
C ASP A 686 -38.02 72.30 14.95
N PHE A 687 -38.53 71.23 15.58
CA PHE A 687 -39.75 71.31 16.38
C PHE A 687 -39.56 72.16 17.65
N LYS A 688 -38.45 72.02 18.38
CA LYS A 688 -38.13 72.85 19.55
C LYS A 688 -38.08 74.33 19.20
N ARG A 689 -37.48 74.68 18.06
CA ARG A 689 -37.48 76.05 17.55
C ARG A 689 -38.90 76.56 17.28
N SER A 690 -39.72 75.77 16.62
CA SER A 690 -41.13 76.10 16.34
C SER A 690 -41.92 76.34 17.64
N LEU A 691 -41.78 75.46 18.64
CA LEU A 691 -42.39 75.63 19.96
C LEU A 691 -41.95 76.93 20.64
N SER A 692 -40.63 77.23 20.61
CA SER A 692 -40.07 78.42 21.22
C SER A 692 -40.60 79.70 20.56
N GLN A 693 -40.77 79.70 19.23
CA GLN A 693 -41.39 80.81 18.48
C GLN A 693 -42.87 81.00 18.81
N GLN A 694 -43.56 79.94 19.21
CA GLN A 694 -44.95 79.98 19.67
C GLN A 694 -45.09 80.34 21.16
N GLY A 695 -43.98 80.58 21.86
CA GLY A 695 -43.95 80.96 23.27
C GLY A 695 -43.96 79.78 24.25
N HIS A 696 -43.73 78.55 23.77
CA HIS A 696 -43.62 77.37 24.61
C HIS A 696 -42.15 76.98 24.81
N ASP A 697 -41.69 76.95 26.06
CA ASP A 697 -40.30 76.66 26.38
C ASP A 697 -40.11 75.38 27.20
N LEU A 698 -40.36 74.24 26.54
CA LEU A 698 -40.33 72.89 27.12
C LEU A 698 -39.01 72.16 26.89
N ASN A 699 -38.69 71.19 27.75
CA ASN A 699 -37.60 70.24 27.51
C ASN A 699 -37.99 69.22 26.41
N LEU A 700 -37.04 68.77 25.60
CA LEU A 700 -37.24 67.62 24.71
C LEU A 700 -36.25 66.51 25.05
N SER A 701 -36.78 65.31 25.29
CA SER A 701 -35.95 64.13 25.55
C SER A 701 -35.81 63.26 24.31
N ILE A 702 -34.57 62.86 23.98
CA ILE A 702 -34.24 62.10 22.78
C ILE A 702 -33.46 60.85 23.18
N ASN A 703 -33.98 59.68 22.82
CA ASN A 703 -33.33 58.39 23.05
C ASN A 703 -32.10 58.19 22.16
N ILE A 704 -30.99 57.74 22.76
CA ILE A 704 -29.69 57.52 22.12
C ILE A 704 -29.19 56.10 22.37
N SER A 705 -28.72 55.42 21.32
CA SER A 705 -28.17 54.06 21.43
C SER A 705 -26.74 54.03 21.99
N ALA A 706 -26.35 52.88 22.57
CA ALA A 706 -24.96 52.62 22.98
C ALA A 706 -23.95 52.80 21.81
N ARG A 707 -24.36 52.48 20.58
CA ARG A 707 -23.55 52.62 19.36
C ARG A 707 -23.24 54.08 19.02
N ASN A 708 -24.13 55.02 19.36
CA ASN A 708 -23.87 56.44 19.16
C ASN A 708 -22.76 56.94 20.09
N LEU A 709 -22.66 56.41 21.32
CA LEU A 709 -21.58 56.75 22.25
C LEU A 709 -20.21 56.21 21.84
N GLN A 710 -20.17 55.19 20.98
CA GLN A 710 -18.93 54.66 20.42
C GLN A 710 -18.39 55.53 19.28
N ASP A 711 -19.17 56.49 18.75
CA ASP A 711 -18.75 57.38 17.68
C ASP A 711 -18.03 58.62 18.25
N PRO A 712 -16.72 58.79 18.00
CA PRO A 712 -15.98 59.95 18.47
C PRO A 712 -16.50 61.28 17.91
N GLN A 713 -17.23 61.27 16.79
CA GLN A 713 -17.75 62.48 16.15
C GLN A 713 -19.15 62.87 16.61
N PHE A 714 -19.80 62.06 17.46
CA PHE A 714 -21.21 62.22 17.81
C PHE A 714 -21.53 63.62 18.36
N LYS A 715 -20.78 64.07 19.38
CA LYS A 715 -20.97 65.38 20.00
C LYS A 715 -20.78 66.54 19.00
N ASP A 716 -19.80 66.45 18.12
CA ASP A 716 -19.55 67.50 17.11
C ASP A 716 -20.70 67.59 16.10
N GLN A 717 -21.28 66.45 15.69
CA GLN A 717 -22.42 66.42 14.79
C GLN A 717 -23.69 66.98 15.44
N VAL A 718 -23.99 66.61 16.69
CA VAL A 718 -25.14 67.16 17.44
C VAL A 718 -25.01 68.67 17.58
N CYS A 719 -23.84 69.18 17.97
CA CYS A 719 -23.57 70.62 18.08
C CYS A 719 -23.70 71.35 16.73
N ARG A 720 -23.32 70.69 15.64
CA ARG A 720 -23.49 71.24 14.28
C ARG A 720 -24.97 71.33 13.92
N ILE A 721 -25.76 70.27 14.14
CA ILE A 721 -27.19 70.27 13.86
C ILE A 721 -27.91 71.33 14.70
N ALA A 722 -27.58 71.47 15.99
CA ALA A 722 -28.16 72.50 16.86
C ALA A 722 -27.89 73.93 16.35
N ARG A 723 -26.66 74.21 15.89
CA ARG A 723 -26.30 75.50 15.29
C ARG A 723 -27.05 75.77 13.98
N GLU A 724 -27.21 74.75 13.14
CA GLU A 724 -27.96 74.86 11.87
C GLU A 724 -29.46 75.12 12.13
N CYS A 725 -30.05 74.47 13.13
CA CYS A 725 -31.46 74.67 13.50
C CYS A 725 -31.68 75.97 14.29
N GLY A 726 -30.66 76.48 14.99
CA GLY A 726 -30.75 77.70 15.81
C GLY A 726 -31.37 77.47 17.18
N VAL A 727 -31.04 76.35 17.83
CA VAL A 727 -31.57 75.93 19.14
C VAL A 727 -30.45 75.86 20.19
N THR A 728 -30.74 76.31 21.41
CA THR A 728 -29.86 76.15 22.57
C THR A 728 -30.02 74.75 23.17
N LEU A 729 -28.91 74.10 23.51
CA LEU A 729 -28.90 72.71 23.98
C LEU A 729 -29.34 72.51 25.45
N GLU A 730 -29.47 73.59 26.22
CA GLU A 730 -29.81 73.58 27.66
C GLU A 730 -31.15 72.91 28.01
N LYS A 731 -32.05 72.79 27.02
CA LYS A 731 -33.39 72.16 27.16
C LYS A 731 -33.54 70.89 26.31
N ILE A 732 -32.41 70.29 25.96
CA ILE A 732 -32.36 68.99 25.30
C ILE A 732 -31.84 67.98 26.31
N ILE A 733 -32.60 66.91 26.51
CA ILE A 733 -32.26 65.78 27.35
C ILE A 733 -31.93 64.62 26.40
N MET A 734 -30.80 63.94 26.62
CA MET A 734 -30.49 62.68 25.93
C MET A 734 -30.67 61.52 26.90
N GLU A 735 -31.51 60.57 26.50
CA GLU A 735 -31.89 59.39 27.27
C GLU A 735 -31.07 58.19 26.81
N LEU A 736 -30.53 57.44 27.77
CA LEU A 736 -29.74 56.23 27.53
C LEU A 736 -30.17 55.15 28.49
N THR A 737 -30.36 53.93 28.00
CA THR A 737 -30.69 52.80 28.88
C THR A 737 -29.53 52.45 29.81
N GLU A 738 -29.86 51.92 30.97
CA GLU A 738 -28.89 51.46 31.98
C GLU A 738 -27.82 50.52 31.38
N THR A 739 -28.26 49.54 30.58
CA THR A 739 -27.38 48.56 29.93
C THR A 739 -26.46 49.19 28.89
N ALA A 740 -26.93 50.21 28.15
CA ALA A 740 -26.14 50.91 27.14
C ALA A 740 -24.91 51.59 27.73
N VAL A 741 -25.03 52.12 28.95
CA VAL A 741 -23.94 52.78 29.66
C VAL A 741 -22.91 51.77 30.18
N MET A 742 -23.34 50.57 30.59
CA MET A 742 -22.46 49.57 31.20
C MET A 742 -21.62 48.75 30.21
N HIS A 743 -22.05 48.61 28.96
CA HIS A 743 -21.36 47.78 27.96
C HIS A 743 -19.95 48.26 27.61
N ASN A 744 -19.68 49.58 27.62
CA ASN A 744 -18.33 50.14 27.45
C ASN A 744 -18.20 51.44 28.24
N ALA A 745 -18.02 51.25 29.54
CA ALA A 745 -18.28 52.25 30.54
C ALA A 745 -17.33 53.47 30.43
N ASP A 746 -16.06 53.26 30.07
CA ASP A 746 -15.05 54.33 29.94
C ASP A 746 -15.30 55.24 28.73
N ASP A 747 -15.65 54.67 27.57
CA ASP A 747 -15.99 55.44 26.36
C ASP A 747 -17.32 56.19 26.53
N ALA A 748 -18.32 55.54 27.16
CA ALA A 748 -19.59 56.18 27.50
C ALA A 748 -19.37 57.38 28.42
N LEU A 749 -18.56 57.24 29.48
CA LEU A 749 -18.20 58.34 30.39
C LEU A 749 -17.57 59.53 29.66
N ARG A 750 -16.64 59.27 28.73
CA ARG A 750 -15.97 60.32 27.95
C ARG A 750 -16.96 61.10 27.10
N VAL A 751 -17.77 60.42 26.29
CA VAL A 751 -18.72 61.08 25.37
C VAL A 751 -19.87 61.75 26.12
N MET A 752 -20.38 61.14 27.19
CA MET A 752 -21.37 61.78 28.08
C MET A 752 -20.82 63.04 28.73
N GLY A 753 -19.56 63.03 29.20
CA GLY A 753 -18.91 64.24 29.73
C GLY A 753 -18.78 65.35 28.68
N GLU A 754 -18.41 64.99 27.45
CA GLU A 754 -18.33 65.93 26.32
C GLU A 754 -19.70 66.52 25.96
N LEU A 755 -20.78 65.73 25.97
CA LEU A 755 -22.14 66.20 25.72
C LEU A 755 -22.64 67.12 26.85
N SER A 756 -22.44 66.71 28.11
CA SER A 756 -22.82 67.50 29.28
C SER A 756 -22.15 68.88 29.29
N ALA A 757 -20.86 68.96 28.90
CA ALA A 757 -20.13 70.22 28.77
C ALA A 757 -20.70 71.19 27.71
N THR A 758 -21.55 70.71 26.79
CA THR A 758 -22.24 71.55 25.79
C THR A 758 -23.58 72.10 26.27
N GLY A 759 -24.00 71.74 27.50
CA GLY A 759 -25.27 72.12 28.10
C GLY A 759 -26.40 71.11 27.89
N ILE A 760 -26.14 69.99 27.20
CA ILE A 760 -27.13 68.89 27.07
C ILE A 760 -27.29 68.21 28.43
N ARG A 761 -28.54 68.02 28.85
CA ARG A 761 -28.87 67.23 30.05
C ARG A 761 -28.87 65.74 29.68
N LEU A 762 -28.47 64.88 30.61
CA LEU A 762 -28.42 63.43 30.39
C LEU A 762 -29.34 62.71 31.36
N SER A 763 -30.05 61.70 30.86
CA SER A 763 -31.01 60.89 31.61
C SER A 763 -30.72 59.40 31.44
N ILE A 764 -30.88 58.63 32.51
CA ILE A 764 -30.79 57.17 32.48
C ILE A 764 -32.19 56.57 32.41
N ASP A 765 -32.45 55.83 31.34
CA ASP A 765 -33.72 55.16 31.07
C ASP A 765 -33.73 53.70 31.55
N ASP A 766 -34.92 53.13 31.73
CA ASP A 766 -35.20 51.76 32.19
C ASP A 766 -34.52 51.38 33.53
N PHE A 767 -34.36 52.34 34.44
CA PHE A 767 -33.56 52.14 35.65
C PHE A 767 -34.18 51.11 36.60
N GLY A 768 -33.38 50.12 37.03
CA GLY A 768 -33.77 49.07 37.98
C GLY A 768 -34.05 47.71 37.34
N THR A 769 -34.00 47.62 36.01
CA THR A 769 -34.11 46.35 35.26
C THR A 769 -32.74 45.67 35.02
N GLY A 770 -31.63 46.36 35.34
CA GLY A 770 -30.25 45.89 35.14
C GLY A 770 -29.37 45.85 36.41
N TYR A 771 -28.08 45.52 36.23
CA TYR A 771 -27.08 45.40 37.30
C TYR A 771 -26.18 46.66 37.40
N SER A 772 -26.75 47.83 37.67
CA SER A 772 -25.93 49.02 37.97
C SER A 772 -25.26 48.91 39.33
N SER A 773 -23.93 49.00 39.34
CA SER A 773 -23.23 49.34 40.58
C SER A 773 -23.53 50.80 40.92
N LEU A 774 -24.12 51.07 42.09
CA LEU A 774 -24.28 52.43 42.66
C LEU A 774 -22.97 53.25 42.61
N SER A 775 -21.83 52.56 42.67
CA SER A 775 -20.50 53.18 42.57
C SER A 775 -20.23 53.83 41.20
N TYR A 776 -20.87 53.32 40.14
CA TYR A 776 -20.74 53.82 38.77
C TYR A 776 -21.70 54.96 38.49
N LEU A 777 -22.95 54.85 38.94
CA LEU A 777 -23.97 55.90 38.82
C LEU A 777 -23.48 57.24 39.40
N LYS A 778 -22.77 57.21 40.53
CA LYS A 778 -22.16 58.39 41.16
C LYS A 778 -21.13 59.11 40.27
N LYS A 779 -20.50 58.42 39.31
CA LYS A 779 -19.48 58.99 38.41
C LYS A 779 -20.07 59.54 37.11
N LEU A 780 -21.30 59.17 36.76
CA LEU A 780 -21.92 59.56 35.52
C LEU A 780 -22.38 61.03 35.59
N PRO A 781 -22.17 61.84 34.54
CA PRO A 781 -22.63 63.23 34.50
C PRO A 781 -24.13 63.30 34.12
N VAL A 782 -24.97 62.57 34.85
CA VAL A 782 -26.42 62.48 34.61
C VAL A 782 -27.18 63.49 35.48
N ASN A 783 -28.35 63.90 35.01
CA ASN A 783 -29.22 64.88 35.65
C ASN A 783 -30.58 64.30 36.04
N GLU A 784 -30.96 63.18 35.43
CA GLU A 784 -32.29 62.60 35.53
C GLU A 784 -32.20 61.06 35.47
N ILE A 785 -33.14 60.39 36.15
CA ILE A 785 -33.35 58.94 36.05
C ILE A 785 -34.84 58.69 35.78
N LYS A 786 -35.14 57.78 34.86
CA LYS A 786 -36.50 57.33 34.55
C LYS A 786 -36.74 55.96 35.18
N ILE A 787 -37.82 55.84 35.94
CA ILE A 787 -38.28 54.58 36.54
C ILE A 787 -39.08 53.82 35.49
N ASP A 788 -38.64 52.60 35.20
CA ASP A 788 -39.30 51.76 34.21
C ASP A 788 -40.78 51.51 34.54
N ARG A 789 -41.59 51.45 33.49
CA ARG A 789 -43.02 51.21 33.57
C ARG A 789 -43.38 49.94 34.33
N SER A 790 -42.56 48.88 34.27
CA SER A 790 -42.87 47.60 34.94
C SER A 790 -43.00 47.76 36.46
N PHE A 791 -42.27 48.70 37.07
CA PHE A 791 -42.38 49.00 38.49
C PHE A 791 -43.51 49.98 38.80
N VAL A 792 -43.91 50.84 37.85
CA VAL A 792 -44.93 51.87 38.06
C VAL A 792 -46.35 51.37 37.82
N THR A 793 -46.55 50.42 36.89
CA THR A 793 -47.90 50.02 36.45
C THR A 793 -48.76 49.44 37.58
N ASP A 794 -48.18 48.62 38.45
CA ASP A 794 -48.92 47.91 39.51
C ASP A 794 -48.62 48.43 40.93
N MET A 795 -47.80 49.50 41.08
CA MET A 795 -47.35 50.00 42.40
C MET A 795 -48.46 50.46 43.34
N ALA A 796 -49.62 50.85 42.82
CA ALA A 796 -50.77 51.23 43.64
C ALA A 796 -51.40 50.01 44.35
N ARG A 797 -51.18 48.80 43.81
CA ARG A 797 -51.83 47.55 44.24
C ARG A 797 -50.84 46.47 44.69
N ASN A 798 -49.56 46.61 44.38
CA ASN A 798 -48.47 45.71 44.76
C ASN A 798 -47.49 46.42 45.70
N SER A 799 -47.35 45.90 46.92
CA SER A 799 -46.44 46.47 47.92
C SER A 799 -44.96 46.30 47.56
N GLU A 800 -44.58 45.28 46.80
CA GLU A 800 -43.19 45.07 46.38
C GLU A 800 -42.75 46.14 45.36
N ASP A 801 -43.57 46.39 44.34
CA ASP A 801 -43.34 47.43 43.33
C ASP A 801 -43.32 48.83 43.96
N GLN A 802 -44.22 49.09 44.92
CA GLN A 802 -44.21 50.35 45.67
C GLN A 802 -42.89 50.59 46.42
N VAL A 803 -42.31 49.55 47.03
CA VAL A 803 -41.02 49.64 47.72
C VAL A 803 -39.89 49.91 46.73
N LEU A 804 -39.91 49.28 45.56
CA LEU A 804 -38.91 49.53 44.51
C LEU A 804 -38.97 50.97 44.02
N VAL A 805 -40.16 51.49 43.69
CA VAL A 805 -40.36 52.88 43.27
C VAL A 805 -39.89 53.87 44.34
N HIS A 806 -40.28 53.67 45.61
CA HIS A 806 -39.85 54.52 46.72
C HIS A 806 -38.32 54.50 46.92
N THR A 807 -37.70 53.34 46.78
CA THR A 807 -36.24 53.18 46.92
C THR A 807 -35.51 53.92 45.81
N THR A 808 -35.95 53.78 44.55
CA THR A 808 -35.38 54.49 43.40
C THR A 808 -35.54 56.00 43.53
N LEU A 809 -36.71 56.48 43.96
CA LEU A 809 -36.96 57.90 44.24
C LEU A 809 -35.98 58.45 45.29
N THR A 810 -35.90 57.78 46.44
CA THR A 810 -35.01 58.19 47.54
C THR A 810 -33.55 58.21 47.09
N MET A 811 -33.12 57.23 46.29
CA MET A 811 -31.77 57.15 45.76
C MET A 811 -31.48 58.29 44.77
N GLY A 812 -32.37 58.55 43.82
CA GLY A 812 -32.22 59.63 42.84
C GLY A 812 -32.05 61.00 43.51
N HIS A 813 -32.92 61.31 44.47
CA HIS A 813 -32.85 62.56 45.25
C HIS A 813 -31.56 62.67 46.08
N ASN A 814 -31.11 61.58 46.70
CA ASN A 814 -29.83 61.57 47.42
C ASN A 814 -28.62 61.82 46.52
N LEU A 815 -28.73 61.55 45.22
CA LEU A 815 -27.73 61.85 44.20
C LEU A 815 -27.97 63.21 43.52
N SER A 816 -28.96 63.99 43.96
CA SER A 816 -29.37 65.26 43.35
C SER A 816 -29.81 65.12 41.89
N LEU A 817 -30.50 64.04 41.57
CA LEU A 817 -31.07 63.74 40.25
C LEU A 817 -32.59 63.93 40.28
N ASP A 818 -33.14 64.45 39.18
CA ASP A 818 -34.59 64.49 38.95
C ASP A 818 -35.08 63.07 38.64
N VAL A 819 -36.26 62.68 39.12
CA VAL A 819 -36.83 61.35 38.88
C VAL A 819 -38.12 61.44 38.07
N VAL A 820 -38.13 60.76 36.92
CA VAL A 820 -39.29 60.62 36.04
C VAL A 820 -39.92 59.24 36.26
N ALA A 821 -41.22 59.18 36.52
CA ALA A 821 -41.96 57.92 36.54
C ALA A 821 -42.68 57.68 35.20
N GLU A 822 -42.45 56.52 34.59
CA GLU A 822 -43.02 56.16 33.30
C GLU A 822 -44.22 55.24 33.38
N GLY A 823 -45.01 55.19 32.29
CA GLY A 823 -46.04 54.17 32.13
C GLY A 823 -47.28 54.38 33.00
N ILE A 824 -47.56 55.60 33.43
CA ILE A 824 -48.74 55.92 34.26
C ILE A 824 -50.03 55.75 33.44
N GLU A 825 -50.86 54.78 33.80
CA GLU A 825 -52.10 54.44 33.06
C GLU A 825 -53.38 54.90 33.76
N ASP A 826 -53.32 55.26 35.04
CA ASP A 826 -54.47 55.66 35.86
C ASP A 826 -54.17 56.80 36.85
N GLU A 827 -55.23 57.36 37.43
CA GLU A 827 -55.15 58.49 38.38
C GLU A 827 -54.60 58.08 39.76
N GLU A 828 -54.87 56.86 40.19
CA GLU A 828 -54.46 56.33 41.50
C GLU A 828 -52.93 56.26 41.58
N THR A 829 -52.30 55.73 40.53
CA THR A 829 -50.85 55.66 40.35
C THR A 829 -50.22 57.06 40.32
N LEU A 830 -50.82 58.01 39.58
CA LEU A 830 -50.33 59.40 39.50
C LEU A 830 -50.34 60.09 40.88
N LEU A 831 -51.42 59.93 41.65
CA LEU A 831 -51.55 60.50 42.98
C LEU A 831 -50.60 59.85 43.99
N ALA A 832 -50.39 58.53 43.90
CA ALA A 832 -49.43 57.82 44.73
C ALA A 832 -48.00 58.33 44.50
N LEU A 833 -47.58 58.49 43.24
CA LEU A 833 -46.27 59.05 42.87
C LEU A 833 -46.09 60.48 43.39
N LYS A 834 -47.14 61.31 43.30
CA LYS A 834 -47.12 62.67 43.88
C LYS A 834 -46.94 62.63 45.40
N ALA A 835 -47.64 61.73 46.10
CA ALA A 835 -47.52 61.60 47.55
C ALA A 835 -46.13 61.12 47.98
N MET A 836 -45.46 60.33 47.14
CA MET A 836 -44.07 59.88 47.35
C MET A 836 -43.01 60.92 46.96
N GLY A 837 -43.41 62.07 46.43
CA GLY A 837 -42.50 63.16 46.07
C GLY A 837 -41.77 62.97 44.73
N CYS A 838 -42.31 62.19 43.80
CA CYS A 838 -41.77 62.08 42.44
C CYS A 838 -41.83 63.44 41.71
N ASP A 839 -40.79 63.75 40.91
CA ASP A 839 -40.62 65.07 40.28
C ASP A 839 -41.46 65.19 38.99
N LEU A 840 -41.31 64.22 38.09
CA LEU A 840 -41.89 64.22 36.76
C LEU A 840 -42.67 62.92 36.48
N ALA A 841 -43.75 63.04 35.70
CA ALA A 841 -44.62 61.93 35.35
C ALA A 841 -44.87 61.86 33.85
N GLN A 842 -44.84 60.64 33.31
CA GLN A 842 -45.15 60.31 31.93
C GLN A 842 -46.03 59.06 31.83
N GLY A 843 -47.03 59.07 30.95
CA GLY A 843 -47.90 57.91 30.77
C GLY A 843 -49.15 58.17 29.94
N TYR A 844 -49.86 57.11 29.61
CA TYR A 844 -51.08 57.16 28.79
C TYR A 844 -52.26 57.84 29.48
N TYR A 845 -52.27 57.88 30.82
CA TYR A 845 -53.24 58.65 31.59
C TYR A 845 -53.14 60.17 31.27
N ILE A 846 -51.92 60.67 31.07
CA ILE A 846 -51.65 62.07 30.75
C ILE A 846 -52.00 62.33 29.28
N ALA A 847 -51.28 61.65 28.37
CA ALA A 847 -51.58 61.57 26.96
C ALA A 847 -50.76 60.47 26.28
N ARG A 848 -51.30 59.90 25.21
CA ARG A 848 -50.55 59.03 24.30
C ARG A 848 -49.57 59.85 23.46
N PRO A 849 -48.47 59.26 22.96
CA PRO A 849 -47.59 59.92 21.99
C PRO A 849 -48.38 60.42 20.78
N MET A 850 -48.12 61.64 20.32
CA MET A 850 -48.88 62.28 19.23
C MET A 850 -47.98 63.06 18.25
N PRO A 851 -48.37 63.24 16.98
CA PRO A 851 -47.60 64.03 16.03
C PRO A 851 -47.42 65.50 16.47
N ALA A 852 -46.39 66.16 15.96
CA ALA A 852 -46.04 67.56 16.28
C ALA A 852 -47.24 68.54 16.29
N ALA A 853 -48.10 68.49 15.25
CA ALA A 853 -49.25 69.39 15.13
C ALA A 853 -50.33 69.12 16.18
N GLU A 854 -50.57 67.84 16.49
CA GLU A 854 -51.51 67.43 17.54
C GLU A 854 -50.97 67.77 18.92
N PHE A 855 -49.65 67.63 19.13
CA PHE A 855 -48.98 67.98 20.38
C PHE A 855 -49.17 69.45 20.73
N VAL A 856 -48.94 70.36 19.78
CA VAL A 856 -49.16 71.80 19.99
C VAL A 856 -50.63 72.09 20.33
N THR A 857 -51.57 71.41 19.67
CA THR A 857 -53.00 71.57 19.94
C THR A 857 -53.38 71.07 21.33
N TRP A 858 -52.85 69.92 21.74
CA TRP A 858 -53.04 69.34 23.06
C TRP A 858 -52.43 70.23 24.14
N LEU A 859 -51.21 70.73 23.95
CA LEU A 859 -50.49 71.59 24.89
C LEU A 859 -51.26 72.87 25.19
N ASN A 860 -51.74 73.56 24.15
CA ASN A 860 -52.55 74.77 24.30
C ASN A 860 -53.83 74.51 25.09
N ARG A 861 -54.51 73.39 24.82
CA ARG A 861 -55.73 72.99 25.54
C ARG A 861 -55.43 72.64 27.00
N TYR A 862 -54.33 71.94 27.26
CA TYR A 862 -53.92 71.53 28.59
C TYR A 862 -53.59 72.74 29.46
N GLN A 863 -52.78 73.68 28.94
CA GLN A 863 -52.45 74.93 29.62
C GLN A 863 -53.68 75.81 29.87
N ALA A 864 -54.65 75.85 28.94
CA ALA A 864 -55.90 76.59 29.13
C ALA A 864 -56.78 76.03 30.26
N ARG A 865 -56.75 74.71 30.49
CA ARG A 865 -57.51 74.05 31.57
C ARG A 865 -56.90 74.26 32.96
N GLN A 866 -55.59 74.49 33.05
CA GLN A 866 -54.88 74.65 34.32
C GLN A 866 -54.80 76.10 34.83
N ARG A 867 -55.11 77.10 34.02
CA ARG A 867 -55.23 78.48 34.53
C ARG A 867 -56.48 78.59 35.41
N PRO A 868 -56.38 79.03 36.68
CA PRO A 868 -57.58 79.32 37.46
C PRO A 868 -58.36 80.42 36.76
N VAL A 869 -59.64 80.18 36.49
CA VAL A 869 -60.59 81.20 36.03
C VAL A 869 -60.72 82.24 37.16
N SER A 870 -59.85 83.24 37.14
CA SER A 870 -59.91 84.41 38.02
C SER A 870 -60.00 85.66 37.16
N ASN A 871 -61.25 86.11 37.00
CA ASN A 871 -61.72 87.49 36.74
C ASN A 871 -62.90 87.49 35.77
N PHE A 872 -64.09 87.21 36.30
CA PHE A 872 -65.33 87.81 35.82
C PHE A 872 -66.26 88.08 37.02
N ARG A 873 -66.62 89.37 37.18
CA ARG A 873 -67.45 90.02 38.23
C ARG A 873 -66.69 90.34 39.53
N GLU A 874 -66.66 91.59 40.02
CA GLU A 874 -67.71 92.61 40.26
C GLU A 874 -67.10 94.03 40.14
N SER A 875 -67.78 95.16 39.94
CA SER A 875 -69.20 95.56 39.82
C SER A 875 -69.28 97.05 39.43
N ASN A 876 -70.45 97.45 38.91
CA ASN A 876 -71.03 98.80 38.81
C ASN A 876 -70.41 99.84 37.86
#